data_AF-A0A954SNS8-F1
#
_entry.id   AF-A0A954SNS8-F1
#
_cell.length_a   1.000
_cell.length_b   1.000
_cell.length_c   1.000
_cell.angle_alpha   90.00
_cell.angle_beta   90.00
_cell.angle_gamma   90.00
#
_symmetry.space_group_name_H-M   'P 1'
#
loop_
_entity.id
_entity.type
_entity.pdbx_description
1 polymer ?
#
loop_
_entity_poly.entity_id
_entity_poly.type
_entity_poly.pdbx_seq_one_letter_code
_entity_poly.pdbx_strand_id
1 'polypeptide(L)'
;MDSTDPAVEVIARELRELDPSACLIPDRILRRVIRQDQGMTGLTLRVPHRKTYSIARSRLLTILDVGDLGLSSEKELPDRVILIALPDRDDWQHLRPETLRRQVWRLLFHSRIHEEFEKLRRERNLSRPHFRERIHELGEVQFDEVRMVLTQEALLLPDSGSDDQFIEFAAVYFELKHFAPRALEGYFPALAPFHEVEHILSEYVDDTSLLQATKLPGSAEGTDLAGWEFQQLSSPPSDPDPVLDKLAGNLSGEMETLKEQVTPAERTFHKLVSRADQASQRGNSVRSSILYLRAAHVAPPEKVTQITKRAQAELHCLTERLQQALGFSDAERSRWKQALVALLRNTLNGFWTPERRLLSDLQGVCVDSERMVYIVDTWDWIRSFGRRPIKRALPNQREVLIAKHLRTAAGRLAAIRVTFDEREELTSLIGAAARAAETQLRDKLRPTISRLLDDVPLLARNVPERVSRAKIVEELSDKAVERGYLNIGVLRDTISRNQLKLGNLDTLDELIFGDQLLRADQKLSLLLDGVYRRGEFYLRWLQRVSSMAFATPIGRMLTKHIALPFGGAFIILEGLQHLFHAIEEHLFHVEEEKIHHASSASLTTGVLFAGIFIWSLIHLPQFRRLCIQVWLAFVHVIRGFLLDLPRWIMRITFLREFLHSPVVIFFRRYLASPLLLTIFFRYLLPPLIRLIIETFAWFNEPDLAPLTFPTWQNSLFWFAGFFLILNSRMGRNVEEVALETAQRAWHRIRVGIFIAFFDLIMESFKKILEWIERFLYAVDEWLRFRSGETERMLAVKAVLAPFWGIVTFAVRFCVTLLIEPQINPIKHFPVVTVSHKIILPLLFPFASILKPTLGAWADAVATTVVFLTPGIFGFLVWELKENWKLYGGNRSPYLDPVLIGHHGENMRRLLRPGFHSGTIPKLYSRLRRAERHPVAVERRRRRILYRSRLHHVEESLHHFIEREFCQLLRESHAFLGTEISVDKLHLNVNSIDLELVAPTLSDDVLILGFESQAEWIVATIRKPGWILQLDPPQRVVLETALLGLYKQSGVDLDREQILKLLPQPAPPYDIDEIGLTLWPNQDFRESLHYEIDDRKEFSPRPVPLAKTHKYPSIEADKLLVSHMPVLWETWVNWWQAEKEGRPLPPLLRELPRILPISFPNPDPRP
;
A
#
# COMPACT_ATOMS: atom_id res chain seq x y z
N MET A 1 -3.11 42.06 -16.36
CA MET A 1 -1.89 41.38 -15.91
C MET A 1 -1.24 42.38 -14.98
N ASP A 2 -1.36 42.21 -13.67
CA ASP A 2 -0.68 43.07 -12.69
C ASP A 2 0.00 42.17 -11.66
N SER A 3 1.27 42.45 -11.37
CA SER A 3 2.21 41.75 -10.45
C SER A 3 2.99 40.54 -10.99
N THR A 4 3.70 40.63 -12.11
CA THR A 4 4.85 39.74 -12.35
C THR A 4 6.01 40.19 -11.45
N ASP A 5 6.60 39.27 -10.70
CA ASP A 5 7.75 39.54 -9.84
C ASP A 5 8.98 39.86 -10.70
N PRO A 6 9.77 40.90 -10.38
CA PRO A 6 10.94 41.30 -11.16
C PRO A 6 11.93 40.16 -11.39
N ALA A 7 12.05 39.18 -10.48
CA ALA A 7 12.91 38.02 -10.66
C ALA A 7 12.44 37.10 -11.81
N VAL A 8 11.13 36.95 -11.99
CA VAL A 8 10.53 36.13 -13.06
C VAL A 8 10.72 36.78 -14.42
N GLU A 9 10.59 38.11 -14.51
CA GLU A 9 10.80 38.85 -15.75
C GLU A 9 12.25 38.80 -16.24
N VAL A 10 13.22 38.84 -15.32
CA VAL A 10 14.64 38.65 -15.64
C VAL A 10 14.88 37.25 -16.21
N ILE A 11 14.37 36.20 -15.56
CA ILE A 11 14.54 34.82 -16.04
C ILE A 11 13.84 34.60 -17.38
N ALA A 12 12.66 35.19 -17.59
CA ALA A 12 11.95 35.11 -18.87
C ALA A 12 12.73 35.79 -20.01
N ARG A 13 13.45 36.88 -19.72
CA ARG A 13 14.34 37.55 -20.69
C ARG A 13 15.59 36.72 -20.99
N GLU A 14 16.28 36.25 -19.94
CA GLU A 14 17.44 35.35 -20.06
C GLU A 14 17.09 34.10 -20.90
N LEU A 15 15.90 33.52 -20.69
CA LEU A 15 15.40 32.38 -21.45
C LEU A 15 15.24 32.68 -22.94
N ARG A 16 14.66 33.83 -23.30
CA ARG A 16 14.47 34.22 -24.71
C ARG A 16 15.77 34.58 -25.42
N GLU A 17 16.71 35.19 -24.70
CA GLU A 17 18.04 35.50 -25.24
C GLU A 17 18.83 34.23 -25.55
N LEU A 18 18.71 33.22 -24.68
CA LEU A 18 19.30 31.90 -24.90
C LEU A 18 18.58 31.14 -26.03
N ASP A 19 17.26 31.20 -26.06
CA ASP A 19 16.40 30.45 -26.98
C ASP A 19 15.17 31.27 -27.42
N PRO A 20 15.21 31.86 -28.64
CA PRO A 20 14.10 32.67 -29.16
C PRO A 20 12.77 31.91 -29.32
N SER A 21 12.80 30.58 -29.35
CA SER A 21 11.59 29.75 -29.45
C SER A 21 10.93 29.46 -28.10
N ALA A 22 11.62 29.71 -26.97
CA ALA A 22 11.14 29.38 -25.64
C ALA A 22 10.44 30.56 -24.96
N CYS A 23 9.21 30.33 -24.48
CA CYS A 23 8.41 31.32 -23.76
C CYS A 23 7.99 30.79 -22.40
N LEU A 24 8.24 31.57 -21.35
CA LEU A 24 7.80 31.28 -20.00
C LEU A 24 6.36 31.82 -19.81
N ILE A 25 5.41 30.92 -19.54
CA ILE A 25 3.99 31.28 -19.41
C ILE A 25 3.39 30.70 -18.12
N PRO A 26 2.35 31.34 -17.55
CA PRO A 26 1.60 30.74 -16.44
C PRO A 26 1.06 29.35 -16.81
N ASP A 27 1.16 28.39 -15.88
CA ASP A 27 0.70 27.00 -16.07
C ASP A 27 -0.78 26.92 -16.55
N ARG A 28 -1.64 27.84 -16.12
CA ARG A 28 -3.03 27.95 -16.61
C ARG A 28 -3.13 28.15 -18.13
N ILE A 29 -2.25 28.98 -18.72
CA ILE A 29 -2.25 29.30 -20.15
C ILE A 29 -1.77 28.07 -20.93
N LEU A 30 -0.74 27.38 -20.43
CA LEU A 30 -0.24 26.15 -21.05
C LEU A 30 -1.31 25.07 -21.13
N ARG A 31 -2.08 24.86 -20.05
CA ARG A 31 -3.19 23.88 -20.05
C ARG A 31 -4.27 24.22 -21.08
N ARG A 32 -4.56 25.52 -21.30
CA ARG A 32 -5.50 25.99 -22.32
C ARG A 32 -5.01 25.63 -23.72
N VAL A 33 -3.73 25.89 -24.00
CA VAL A 33 -3.08 25.54 -25.27
C VAL A 33 -3.17 24.05 -25.53
N ILE A 34 -2.76 23.21 -24.57
CA ILE A 34 -2.80 21.74 -24.72
C ILE A 34 -4.22 21.25 -25.00
N ARG A 35 -5.23 21.74 -24.26
CA ARG A 35 -6.63 21.32 -24.44
C ARG A 35 -7.17 21.67 -25.83
N GLN A 36 -6.91 22.88 -26.31
CA GLN A 36 -7.44 23.33 -27.60
C GLN A 36 -6.68 22.73 -28.78
N ASP A 37 -5.37 22.56 -28.65
CA ASP A 37 -4.54 21.99 -29.70
C ASP A 37 -4.85 20.51 -29.90
N GLN A 38 -4.91 19.74 -28.81
CA GLN A 38 -5.23 18.31 -28.82
C GLN A 38 -6.73 18.02 -29.02
N GLY A 39 -7.56 19.04 -29.23
CA GLY A 39 -9.00 18.89 -29.44
C GLY A 39 -9.70 18.15 -28.30
N MET A 40 -9.23 18.31 -27.05
CA MET A 40 -9.80 17.65 -25.88
C MET A 40 -11.19 18.25 -25.58
N THR A 41 -12.23 17.66 -26.17
CA THR A 41 -13.62 18.05 -25.93
C THR A 41 -14.18 17.28 -24.73
N GLY A 42 -14.17 17.91 -23.55
CA GLY A 42 -14.81 17.39 -22.35
C GLY A 42 -14.23 17.92 -21.04
N LEU A 43 -14.89 17.60 -19.93
CA LEU A 43 -14.39 17.78 -18.55
C LEU A 43 -13.24 16.80 -18.24
N THR A 44 -12.20 16.71 -19.08
CA THR A 44 -11.01 15.89 -18.78
C THR A 44 -10.24 16.52 -17.62
N LEU A 45 -10.24 15.79 -16.50
CA LEU A 45 -9.87 16.25 -15.16
C LEU A 45 -8.36 16.43 -14.93
N ARG A 46 -7.49 15.88 -15.79
CA ARG A 46 -6.03 15.99 -15.71
C ARG A 46 -5.51 16.25 -17.13
N VAL A 47 -4.87 17.40 -17.34
CA VAL A 47 -4.16 17.71 -18.60
C VAL A 47 -2.76 17.11 -18.47
N PRO A 48 -2.38 16.11 -19.28
CA PRO A 48 -1.02 15.59 -19.30
C PRO A 48 -0.04 16.64 -19.81
N HIS A 49 1.27 16.40 -19.65
CA HIS A 49 2.32 17.31 -20.18
C HIS A 49 2.23 18.77 -19.70
N ARG A 50 1.65 19.04 -18.53
CA ARG A 50 1.39 20.43 -18.06
C ARG A 50 2.63 21.29 -17.77
N LYS A 51 3.85 20.77 -17.91
CA LYS A 51 5.08 21.50 -17.58
C LYS A 51 5.69 22.18 -18.80
N THR A 52 5.57 21.56 -19.97
CA THR A 52 6.16 22.00 -21.23
C THR A 52 5.31 21.54 -22.41
N TYR A 53 5.24 22.35 -23.46
CA TYR A 53 4.54 21.95 -24.69
C TYR A 53 5.14 22.67 -25.90
N SER A 54 5.34 21.95 -27.00
CA SER A 54 5.78 22.54 -28.26
C SER A 54 4.64 22.57 -29.28
N ILE A 55 4.48 23.69 -29.96
CA ILE A 55 3.36 23.95 -30.85
C ILE A 55 3.78 24.81 -32.05
N ALA A 56 3.17 24.58 -33.21
CA ALA A 56 3.38 25.41 -34.39
C ALA A 56 2.82 26.82 -34.17
N ARG A 57 3.56 27.84 -34.61
CA ARG A 57 3.18 29.26 -34.47
C ARG A 57 1.80 29.57 -35.04
N SER A 58 1.51 29.07 -36.24
CA SER A 58 0.22 29.27 -36.91
C SER A 58 -0.94 28.78 -36.06
N ARG A 59 -0.76 27.65 -35.36
CA ARG A 59 -1.75 27.06 -34.47
C ARG A 59 -1.82 27.79 -33.13
N LEU A 60 -0.67 28.17 -32.55
CA LEU A 60 -0.59 28.93 -31.30
C LEU A 60 -1.33 30.27 -31.40
N LEU A 61 -1.16 31.01 -32.51
CA LEU A 61 -1.82 32.29 -32.75
C LEU A 61 -3.34 32.18 -32.98
N THR A 62 -3.87 30.97 -33.21
CA THR A 62 -5.34 30.74 -33.17
C THR A 62 -5.89 30.59 -31.75
N ILE A 63 -5.00 30.36 -30.77
CA ILE A 63 -5.35 30.04 -29.38
C ILE A 63 -5.03 31.20 -28.44
N LEU A 64 -3.89 31.87 -28.63
CA LEU A 64 -3.38 32.95 -27.77
C LEU A 64 -3.19 34.26 -28.56
N ASP A 65 -3.47 35.38 -27.91
CA ASP A 65 -3.04 36.70 -28.38
C ASP A 65 -1.56 36.94 -28.00
N VAL A 66 -0.84 37.77 -28.76
CA VAL A 66 0.59 38.08 -28.53
C VAL A 66 0.88 38.63 -27.13
N GLY A 67 -0.09 39.37 -26.55
CA GLY A 67 0.02 39.89 -25.19
C GLY A 67 0.00 38.81 -24.10
N ASP A 68 -0.61 37.64 -24.35
CA ASP A 68 -0.61 36.52 -23.41
C ASP A 68 0.78 35.85 -23.30
N LEU A 69 1.66 36.05 -24.30
CA LEU A 69 3.04 35.56 -24.35
C LEU A 69 4.05 36.58 -23.79
N GLY A 70 3.59 37.79 -23.41
CA GLY A 70 4.46 38.89 -22.99
C GLY A 70 5.35 39.40 -24.14
N LEU A 71 4.82 39.41 -25.37
CA LEU A 71 5.50 39.87 -26.57
C LEU A 71 4.83 41.13 -27.13
N SER A 72 5.58 41.92 -27.89
CA SER A 72 5.08 43.18 -28.50
C SER A 72 4.64 42.99 -29.95
N SER A 73 5.13 41.94 -30.64
CA SER A 73 4.80 41.67 -32.05
C SER A 73 4.82 40.18 -32.40
N GLU A 74 3.97 39.76 -33.35
CA GLU A 74 3.94 38.39 -33.89
C GLU A 74 5.21 38.00 -34.64
N LYS A 75 5.96 38.97 -35.18
CA LYS A 75 7.19 38.74 -35.96
C LYS A 75 8.35 38.17 -35.13
N GLU A 76 8.24 38.23 -33.81
CA GLU A 76 9.27 37.76 -32.87
C GLU A 76 9.23 36.23 -32.66
N LEU A 77 8.20 35.53 -33.16
CA LEU A 77 8.02 34.08 -32.94
C LEU A 77 8.55 33.23 -34.11
N PRO A 78 9.36 32.19 -33.86
CA PRO A 78 9.76 31.18 -34.85
C PRO A 78 8.57 30.31 -35.30
N ASP A 79 8.79 29.43 -36.29
CA ASP A 79 7.75 28.53 -36.81
C ASP A 79 7.21 27.53 -35.77
N ARG A 80 8.05 27.14 -34.81
CA ARG A 80 7.68 26.33 -33.64
C ARG A 80 8.07 27.06 -32.36
N VAL A 81 7.20 26.97 -31.36
CA VAL A 81 7.31 27.68 -30.09
C VAL A 81 7.24 26.68 -28.95
N ILE A 82 8.21 26.74 -28.03
CA ILE A 82 8.26 25.96 -26.80
C ILE A 82 7.66 26.79 -25.67
N LEU A 83 6.61 26.27 -25.05
CA LEU A 83 5.95 26.89 -23.91
C LEU A 83 6.37 26.19 -22.62
N ILE A 84 6.96 26.93 -21.68
CA ILE A 84 7.39 26.42 -20.37
C ILE A 84 6.48 26.98 -19.29
N ALA A 85 5.92 26.11 -18.46
CA ALA A 85 5.07 26.52 -17.35
C ALA A 85 5.89 27.16 -16.22
N LEU A 86 5.46 28.33 -15.76
CA LEU A 86 5.86 28.89 -14.49
C LEU A 86 5.31 28.02 -13.34
N PRO A 87 6.09 27.71 -12.29
CA PRO A 87 5.56 27.09 -11.07
C PRO A 87 4.41 27.93 -10.47
N ASP A 88 3.54 27.30 -9.67
CA ASP A 88 2.46 28.01 -8.97
C ASP A 88 3.04 29.13 -8.07
N ARG A 89 2.32 30.25 -7.93
CA ARG A 89 2.81 31.43 -7.16
C ARG A 89 3.25 31.09 -5.74
N ASP A 90 2.52 30.20 -5.08
CA ASP A 90 2.83 29.76 -3.71
C ASP A 90 4.13 28.92 -3.65
N ASP A 91 4.52 28.26 -4.75
CA ASP A 91 5.68 27.38 -4.78
C ASP A 91 7.00 28.14 -5.07
N TRP A 92 6.99 29.18 -5.91
CA TRP A 92 8.24 29.88 -6.29
C TRP A 92 8.58 31.09 -5.43
N GLN A 93 7.64 31.70 -4.69
CA GLN A 93 7.94 32.77 -3.73
C GLN A 93 8.91 32.33 -2.62
N HIS A 94 8.95 31.02 -2.34
CA HIS A 94 9.84 30.42 -1.35
C HIS A 94 11.13 29.85 -1.94
N LEU A 95 11.31 29.91 -3.27
CA LEU A 95 12.49 29.39 -3.95
C LEU A 95 13.52 30.50 -4.18
N ARG A 96 14.80 30.17 -3.99
CA ARG A 96 15.89 31.06 -4.39
C ARG A 96 15.90 31.22 -5.93
N PRO A 97 16.26 32.40 -6.48
CA PRO A 97 16.30 32.63 -7.93
C PRO A 97 17.13 31.60 -8.71
N GLU A 98 18.26 31.14 -8.15
CA GLU A 98 19.12 30.11 -8.74
C GLU A 98 18.42 28.75 -8.89
N THR A 99 17.56 28.40 -7.93
CA THR A 99 16.74 27.17 -7.95
C THR A 99 15.65 27.27 -9.01
N LEU A 100 15.04 28.46 -9.19
CA LEU A 100 14.06 28.71 -10.23
C LEU A 100 14.70 28.63 -11.63
N ARG A 101 15.87 29.25 -11.84
CA ARG A 101 16.65 29.12 -13.09
C ARG A 101 16.95 27.68 -13.45
N ARG A 102 17.39 26.88 -12.48
CA ARG A 102 17.64 25.45 -12.69
C ARG A 102 16.37 24.67 -13.06
N GLN A 103 15.22 25.01 -12.50
CA GLN A 103 13.95 24.38 -12.90
C GLN A 103 13.58 24.74 -14.35
N VAL A 104 13.73 26.00 -14.75
CA VAL A 104 13.49 26.44 -16.13
C VAL A 104 14.47 25.77 -17.09
N TRP A 105 15.76 25.71 -16.75
CA TRP A 105 16.78 24.99 -17.52
C TRP A 105 16.40 23.53 -17.75
N ARG A 106 15.99 22.82 -16.68
CA ARG A 106 15.54 21.44 -16.76
C ARG A 106 14.38 21.25 -17.76
N LEU A 107 13.38 22.14 -17.71
CA LEU A 107 12.22 22.07 -18.61
C LEU A 107 12.55 22.46 -20.06
N LEU A 108 13.45 23.42 -20.25
CA LEU A 108 13.96 23.78 -21.58
C LEU A 108 14.72 22.60 -22.19
N PHE A 109 15.63 21.99 -21.43
CA PHE A 109 16.38 20.81 -21.85
C PHE A 109 15.46 19.67 -22.25
N HIS A 110 14.48 19.33 -21.42
CA HIS A 110 13.45 18.34 -21.73
C HIS A 110 12.72 18.64 -23.05
N SER A 111 12.30 19.90 -23.25
CA SER A 111 11.58 20.31 -24.48
C SER A 111 12.46 20.25 -25.73
N ARG A 112 13.75 20.56 -25.59
CA ARG A 112 14.70 20.51 -26.71
C ARG A 112 14.99 19.08 -27.18
N ILE A 113 14.93 18.10 -26.28
CA ILE A 113 14.98 16.68 -26.67
C ILE A 113 13.80 16.34 -27.60
N HIS A 114 12.56 16.75 -27.27
CA HIS A 114 11.42 16.54 -28.16
C HIS A 114 11.61 17.17 -29.54
N GLU A 115 12.14 18.40 -29.60
CA GLU A 115 12.37 19.08 -30.88
C GLU A 115 13.46 18.40 -31.72
N GLU A 116 14.52 17.86 -31.12
CA GLU A 116 15.52 17.08 -31.86
C GLU A 116 14.93 15.77 -32.41
N PHE A 117 14.10 15.06 -31.64
CA PHE A 117 13.38 13.89 -32.17
C PHE A 117 12.43 14.25 -33.32
N GLU A 118 11.71 15.36 -33.21
CA GLU A 118 10.85 15.88 -34.28
C GLU A 118 11.63 16.26 -35.54
N LYS A 119 12.81 16.86 -35.37
CA LYS A 119 13.72 17.18 -36.47
C LYS A 119 14.23 15.90 -37.14
N LEU A 120 14.70 14.92 -36.38
CA LEU A 120 15.14 13.62 -36.90
C LEU A 120 14.01 12.87 -37.61
N ARG A 121 12.78 12.96 -37.10
CA ARG A 121 11.60 12.38 -37.75
C ARG A 121 11.40 12.95 -39.16
N ARG A 122 11.60 14.26 -39.34
CA ARG A 122 11.49 14.93 -40.66
C ARG A 122 12.68 14.62 -41.56
N GLU A 123 13.89 14.61 -41.02
CA GLU A 123 15.13 14.42 -41.79
C GLU A 123 15.35 12.95 -42.20
N ARG A 124 15.07 12.01 -41.31
CA ARG A 124 15.34 10.56 -41.49
C ARG A 124 14.09 9.73 -41.79
N ASN A 125 12.91 10.37 -41.88
CA ASN A 125 11.61 9.72 -42.11
C ASN A 125 11.34 8.55 -41.14
N LEU A 126 11.62 8.78 -39.84
CA LEU A 126 11.44 7.77 -38.80
C LEU A 126 9.94 7.43 -38.65
N SER A 127 9.59 6.18 -38.95
CA SER A 127 8.22 5.69 -38.93
C SER A 127 7.90 4.94 -37.62
N ARG A 128 6.62 4.69 -37.34
CA ARG A 128 6.21 3.93 -36.14
C ARG A 128 6.87 2.54 -36.00
N PRO A 129 7.04 1.75 -37.07
CA PRO A 129 7.78 0.49 -37.00
C PRO A 129 9.21 0.62 -36.48
N HIS A 130 9.90 1.70 -36.82
CA HIS A 130 11.27 1.95 -36.34
C HIS A 130 11.32 2.17 -34.82
N PHE A 131 10.41 2.98 -34.27
CA PHE A 131 10.33 3.12 -32.81
C PHE A 131 9.90 1.82 -32.13
N ARG A 132 9.08 1.01 -32.80
CA ARG A 132 8.68 -0.29 -32.29
C ARG A 132 9.84 -1.28 -32.19
N GLU A 133 10.72 -1.28 -33.20
CA GLU A 133 11.99 -2.03 -33.19
C GLU A 133 12.86 -1.62 -32.00
N ARG A 134 13.03 -0.33 -31.73
CA ARG A 134 13.78 0.14 -30.54
C ARG A 134 13.14 -0.23 -29.21
N ILE A 135 11.81 -0.25 -29.15
CA ILE A 135 11.09 -0.73 -27.97
C ILE A 135 11.36 -2.22 -27.77
N HIS A 136 11.39 -3.00 -28.86
CA HIS A 136 11.71 -4.42 -28.79
C HIS A 136 13.15 -4.66 -28.30
N GLU A 137 14.12 -3.87 -28.76
CA GLU A 137 15.51 -3.90 -28.29
C GLU A 137 15.62 -3.57 -26.78
N LEU A 138 14.88 -2.55 -26.30
CA LEU A 138 14.81 -2.24 -24.86
C LEU A 138 14.15 -3.38 -24.06
N GLY A 139 13.17 -4.05 -24.65
CA GLY A 139 12.39 -5.13 -24.05
C GLY A 139 10.97 -4.68 -23.71
N GLU A 140 10.01 -5.55 -24.00
CA GLU A 140 8.58 -5.23 -23.88
C GLU A 140 8.14 -4.96 -22.44
N VAL A 141 8.69 -5.72 -21.48
CA VAL A 141 8.34 -5.62 -20.06
C VAL A 141 8.90 -4.34 -19.45
N GLN A 142 10.13 -4.01 -19.82
CA GLN A 142 10.81 -2.78 -19.42
C GLN A 142 10.08 -1.57 -20.00
N PHE A 143 9.61 -1.64 -21.25
CA PHE A 143 8.86 -0.54 -21.84
C PHE A 143 7.43 -0.41 -21.27
N ASP A 144 6.83 -1.50 -20.80
CA ASP A 144 5.56 -1.44 -20.05
C ASP A 144 5.74 -0.77 -18.68
N GLU A 145 6.90 -0.94 -18.02
CA GLU A 145 7.26 -0.15 -16.83
C GLU A 145 7.33 1.34 -17.17
N VAL A 146 8.02 1.69 -18.25
CA VAL A 146 8.11 3.06 -18.77
C VAL A 146 6.71 3.64 -18.99
N ARG A 147 5.86 2.95 -19.75
CA ARG A 147 4.47 3.36 -20.02
C ARG A 147 3.68 3.58 -18.74
N MET A 148 3.81 2.67 -17.76
CA MET A 148 3.12 2.79 -16.48
C MET A 148 3.62 4.00 -15.68
N VAL A 149 4.93 4.25 -15.63
CA VAL A 149 5.54 5.38 -14.92
C VAL A 149 5.11 6.70 -15.54
N LEU A 150 5.22 6.83 -16.87
CA LEU A 150 4.80 8.04 -17.59
C LEU A 150 3.31 8.32 -17.41
N THR A 151 2.46 7.27 -17.42
CA THR A 151 1.02 7.39 -17.15
C THR A 151 0.74 7.84 -15.71
N GLN A 152 1.42 7.25 -14.71
CA GLN A 152 1.25 7.62 -13.29
C GLN A 152 1.65 9.09 -13.03
N GLU A 153 2.74 9.53 -13.65
CA GLU A 153 3.22 10.91 -13.58
C GLU A 153 2.38 11.88 -14.44
N ALA A 154 1.49 11.34 -15.30
CA ALA A 154 0.70 12.05 -16.30
C ALA A 154 1.54 12.90 -17.25
N LEU A 155 2.51 12.24 -17.84
CA LEU A 155 3.34 12.77 -18.89
C LEU A 155 2.67 12.51 -20.26
N LEU A 156 2.22 11.29 -20.55
CA LEU A 156 1.60 10.94 -21.85
C LEU A 156 0.26 11.66 -22.15
N LEU A 157 0.13 12.15 -23.38
CA LEU A 157 -1.13 12.67 -23.95
C LEU A 157 -2.15 11.54 -24.21
N PRO A 158 -3.47 11.84 -24.26
CA PRO A 158 -4.47 10.85 -24.64
C PRO A 158 -4.23 10.34 -26.06
N ASP A 159 -4.37 9.02 -26.28
CA ASP A 159 -4.14 8.34 -27.56
C ASP A 159 -2.68 8.39 -28.08
N SER A 160 -1.69 8.64 -27.20
CA SER A 160 -0.25 8.64 -27.55
C SER A 160 0.20 7.30 -28.12
N GLY A 161 0.79 7.33 -29.32
CA GLY A 161 1.34 6.15 -29.99
C GLY A 161 2.61 5.62 -29.33
N SER A 162 3.12 4.48 -29.79
CA SER A 162 4.40 3.93 -29.31
C SER A 162 5.59 4.87 -29.56
N ASP A 163 5.53 5.65 -30.64
CA ASP A 163 6.49 6.70 -30.98
C ASP A 163 6.48 7.83 -29.94
N ASP A 164 5.30 8.37 -29.61
CA ASP A 164 5.19 9.45 -28.62
C ASP A 164 5.65 8.97 -27.22
N GLN A 165 5.33 7.73 -26.86
CA GLN A 165 5.76 7.11 -25.60
C GLN A 165 7.28 6.98 -25.50
N PHE A 166 7.94 6.58 -26.59
CA PHE A 166 9.40 6.43 -26.63
C PHE A 166 10.11 7.78 -26.56
N ILE A 167 9.63 8.79 -27.28
CA ILE A 167 10.21 10.14 -27.24
C ILE A 167 10.07 10.74 -25.84
N GLU A 168 8.90 10.60 -25.21
CA GLU A 168 8.68 11.08 -23.85
C GLU A 168 9.58 10.36 -22.84
N PHE A 169 9.73 9.05 -23.00
CA PHE A 169 10.68 8.28 -22.21
C PHE A 169 12.10 8.82 -22.32
N ALA A 170 12.59 9.07 -23.54
CA ALA A 170 13.93 9.59 -23.77
C ALA A 170 14.13 10.96 -23.10
N ALA A 171 13.15 11.87 -23.23
CA ALA A 171 13.17 13.19 -22.61
C ALA A 171 13.24 13.11 -21.07
N VAL A 172 12.41 12.26 -20.46
CA VAL A 172 12.40 12.05 -19.00
C VAL A 172 13.68 11.38 -18.52
N TYR A 173 14.18 10.38 -19.27
CA TYR A 173 15.39 9.66 -18.91
C TYR A 173 16.61 10.59 -18.87
N PHE A 174 16.84 11.39 -19.92
CA PHE A 174 17.94 12.36 -19.95
C PHE A 174 17.75 13.49 -18.93
N GLU A 175 16.51 13.95 -18.69
CA GLU A 175 16.21 14.90 -17.62
C GLU A 175 16.67 14.34 -16.26
N LEU A 176 16.33 13.09 -15.95
CA LEU A 176 16.71 12.45 -14.70
C LEU A 176 18.22 12.22 -14.63
N LYS A 177 18.87 11.74 -15.70
CA LYS A 177 20.32 11.52 -15.79
C LYS A 177 21.11 12.75 -15.35
N HIS A 178 20.76 13.94 -15.89
CA HIS A 178 21.51 15.16 -15.65
C HIS A 178 21.07 15.94 -14.40
N PHE A 179 19.77 15.97 -14.10
CA PHE A 179 19.25 16.82 -13.04
C PHE A 179 18.96 16.08 -11.73
N ALA A 180 18.76 14.76 -11.77
CA ALA A 180 18.41 13.94 -10.61
C ALA A 180 18.82 12.45 -10.77
N PRO A 181 20.12 12.12 -10.95
CA PRO A 181 20.56 10.76 -11.31
C PRO A 181 20.14 9.69 -10.30
N ARG A 182 20.13 10.04 -9.01
CA ARG A 182 19.68 9.14 -7.92
C ARG A 182 18.18 8.78 -8.00
N ALA A 183 17.39 9.53 -8.76
CA ALA A 183 15.97 9.24 -8.96
C ALA A 183 15.73 8.22 -10.09
N LEU A 184 16.72 7.93 -10.95
CA LEU A 184 16.57 6.95 -12.05
C LEU A 184 16.11 5.58 -11.53
N GLU A 185 16.74 5.05 -10.48
CA GLU A 185 16.34 3.78 -9.84
C GLU A 185 14.91 3.83 -9.25
N GLY A 186 14.40 5.00 -8.90
CA GLY A 186 13.03 5.16 -8.42
C GLY A 186 11.99 5.30 -9.54
N TYR A 187 12.45 5.65 -10.75
CA TYR A 187 11.63 5.84 -11.95
C TYR A 187 11.61 4.59 -12.81
N PHE A 188 12.77 4.08 -13.19
CA PHE A 188 12.92 2.96 -14.11
C PHE A 188 13.85 1.87 -13.57
N PRO A 189 13.54 1.24 -12.41
CA PRO A 189 14.38 0.18 -11.85
C PRO A 189 14.61 -1.01 -12.80
N ALA A 190 13.64 -1.37 -13.66
CA ALA A 190 13.78 -2.50 -14.59
C ALA A 190 14.78 -2.26 -15.73
N LEU A 191 15.19 -1.01 -15.94
CA LEU A 191 16.17 -0.61 -16.96
C LEU A 191 17.61 -0.54 -16.42
N ALA A 192 17.83 -0.85 -15.13
CA ALA A 192 19.17 -0.92 -14.57
C ALA A 192 19.85 -2.26 -14.93
N PRO A 193 21.13 -2.28 -15.35
CA PRO A 193 22.05 -1.15 -15.49
C PRO A 193 21.81 -0.29 -16.74
N PHE A 194 21.78 1.04 -16.56
CA PHE A 194 21.30 1.97 -17.59
C PHE A 194 22.18 2.16 -18.85
N HIS A 195 23.35 1.55 -18.92
CA HIS A 195 24.30 1.74 -20.02
C HIS A 195 23.74 1.35 -21.40
N GLU A 196 22.96 0.27 -21.50
CA GLU A 196 22.29 -0.15 -22.73
C GLU A 196 21.26 0.89 -23.20
N VAL A 197 20.51 1.45 -22.25
CA VAL A 197 19.55 2.54 -22.55
C VAL A 197 20.28 3.75 -23.08
N GLU A 198 21.42 4.12 -22.48
CA GLU A 198 22.23 5.23 -22.97
C GLU A 198 22.75 4.98 -24.38
N HIS A 199 23.19 3.75 -24.69
CA HIS A 199 23.62 3.38 -26.03
C HIS A 199 22.50 3.62 -27.06
N ILE A 200 21.30 3.07 -26.81
CA ILE A 200 20.14 3.21 -27.71
C ILE A 200 19.73 4.68 -27.86
N LEU A 201 19.66 5.44 -26.77
CA LEU A 201 19.21 6.83 -26.82
C LEU A 201 20.25 7.79 -27.43
N SER A 202 21.55 7.49 -27.28
CA SER A 202 22.64 8.32 -27.82
C SER A 202 22.70 8.34 -29.35
N GLU A 203 22.10 7.35 -30.03
CA GLU A 203 21.97 7.35 -31.50
C GLU A 203 21.07 8.48 -32.04
N TYR A 204 20.18 9.00 -31.18
CA TYR A 204 19.24 10.05 -31.51
C TYR A 204 19.73 11.41 -31.03
N VAL A 205 20.22 11.50 -29.79
CA VAL A 205 20.42 12.78 -29.13
C VAL A 205 21.79 12.85 -28.45
N ASP A 206 22.58 13.87 -28.79
CA ASP A 206 23.75 14.28 -28.00
C ASP A 206 23.28 15.08 -26.79
N ASP A 207 23.04 14.37 -25.69
CA ASP A 207 22.54 14.92 -24.44
C ASP A 207 23.53 15.93 -23.81
N THR A 208 24.84 15.71 -23.98
CA THR A 208 25.87 16.57 -23.37
C THR A 208 25.95 17.94 -24.04
N SER A 209 25.93 17.99 -25.37
CA SER A 209 25.92 19.24 -26.12
C SER A 209 24.63 20.03 -25.89
N LEU A 210 23.47 19.36 -25.86
CA LEU A 210 22.20 20.00 -25.56
C LEU A 210 22.11 20.53 -24.13
N LEU A 211 22.68 19.82 -23.16
CA LEU A 211 22.69 20.27 -21.77
C LEU A 211 23.44 21.59 -21.62
N GLN A 212 24.58 21.73 -22.32
CA GLN A 212 25.36 22.98 -22.33
C GLN A 212 24.63 24.09 -23.09
N ALA A 213 24.06 23.78 -24.26
CA ALA A 213 23.33 24.75 -25.08
C ALA A 213 22.09 25.34 -24.37
N THR A 214 21.48 24.58 -23.45
CA THR A 214 20.28 25.00 -22.71
C THR A 214 20.56 25.62 -21.35
N LYS A 215 21.83 25.72 -20.93
CA LYS A 215 22.22 26.20 -19.60
C LYS A 215 21.96 27.69 -19.42
N LEU A 216 21.05 28.03 -18.51
CA LEU A 216 20.80 29.41 -18.09
C LEU A 216 21.93 29.95 -17.18
N PRO A 217 22.47 31.17 -17.45
CA PRO A 217 23.48 31.80 -16.60
C PRO A 217 23.04 31.93 -15.14
N GLY A 218 23.92 31.62 -14.18
CA GLY A 218 23.60 31.71 -12.74
C GLY A 218 22.63 30.64 -12.23
N SER A 219 22.47 29.53 -12.97
CA SER A 219 21.79 28.33 -12.48
C SER A 219 22.62 27.61 -11.42
N ALA A 220 22.00 27.09 -10.37
CA ALA A 220 22.69 26.35 -9.32
C ALA A 220 23.41 25.09 -9.87
N GLU A 221 24.72 24.98 -9.63
CA GLU A 221 25.55 23.85 -10.08
C GLU A 221 25.57 22.69 -9.05
N GLY A 222 25.67 21.45 -9.54
CA GLY A 222 25.77 20.23 -8.72
C GLY A 222 24.52 19.34 -8.74
N THR A 223 24.68 18.02 -8.67
CA THR A 223 23.60 17.02 -8.81
C THR A 223 22.64 16.95 -7.61
N ASP A 224 22.91 17.66 -6.51
CA ASP A 224 22.15 17.55 -5.26
C ASP A 224 21.75 18.92 -4.71
N LEU A 225 20.53 19.39 -5.05
CA LEU A 225 19.88 20.53 -4.38
C LEU A 225 19.86 20.35 -2.84
N ALA A 226 19.88 19.10 -2.36
CA ALA A 226 19.91 18.78 -0.94
C ALA A 226 21.31 18.96 -0.31
N GLY A 227 22.40 18.78 -1.07
CA GLY A 227 23.77 18.96 -0.56
C GLY A 227 24.10 20.42 -0.29
N TRP A 228 23.63 21.31 -1.17
CA TRP A 228 23.83 22.76 -1.05
C TRP A 228 23.00 23.36 0.11
N GLU A 229 21.77 22.88 0.33
CA GLU A 229 20.95 23.25 1.49
C GLU A 229 21.50 22.66 2.80
N PHE A 230 22.06 21.44 2.80
CA PHE A 230 22.59 20.81 4.02
C PHE A 230 23.90 21.45 4.48
N GLN A 231 24.74 21.93 3.56
CA GLN A 231 25.98 22.63 3.91
C GLN A 231 25.69 23.97 4.62
N GLN A 232 24.55 24.60 4.32
CA GLN A 232 24.05 25.79 5.03
C GLN A 232 23.21 25.45 6.28
N LEU A 233 22.41 24.37 6.30
CA LEU A 233 21.67 23.90 7.49
C LEU A 233 22.55 23.24 8.56
N SER A 234 23.77 22.81 8.19
CA SER A 234 24.81 22.34 9.11
C SER A 234 25.62 23.49 9.72
N SER A 235 25.42 24.72 9.22
CA SER A 235 25.82 25.90 9.97
C SER A 235 24.80 26.09 11.11
N PRO A 236 25.25 26.36 12.35
CA PRO A 236 24.33 26.60 13.45
C PRO A 236 23.34 27.72 13.05
N PRO A 237 22.03 27.57 13.31
CA PRO A 237 21.07 28.61 12.98
C PRO A 237 21.49 29.90 13.68
N SER A 238 21.68 30.97 12.90
CA SER A 238 22.04 32.29 13.39
C SER A 238 20.86 33.05 13.99
N ASP A 239 19.64 32.48 13.95
CA ASP A 239 18.47 33.03 14.63
C ASP A 239 17.90 32.02 15.65
N PRO A 240 17.70 32.45 16.91
CA PRO A 240 17.04 31.65 17.93
C PRO A 240 15.55 31.43 17.58
N ASP A 241 15.10 30.18 17.77
CA ASP A 241 13.72 29.75 17.59
C ASP A 241 12.78 30.48 18.57
N PRO A 242 11.73 31.19 18.10
CA PRO A 242 10.84 31.98 18.96
C PRO A 242 10.00 31.14 19.94
N VAL A 243 9.98 29.81 19.80
CA VAL A 243 9.36 28.90 20.77
C VAL A 243 10.28 28.65 21.98
N LEU A 244 11.60 28.80 21.80
CA LEU A 244 12.59 28.66 22.87
C LEU A 244 12.61 29.87 23.81
N ASP A 245 12.36 31.08 23.32
CA ASP A 245 12.25 32.28 24.18
C ASP A 245 11.00 32.26 25.07
N LYS A 246 9.90 31.64 24.64
CA LYS A 246 8.70 31.50 25.48
C LYS A 246 8.80 30.40 26.53
N LEU A 247 9.74 29.45 26.40
CA LEU A 247 10.01 28.43 27.41
C LEU A 247 11.23 28.78 28.29
N ALA A 248 12.17 29.59 27.78
CA ALA A 248 13.23 30.21 28.57
C ALA A 248 12.73 31.39 29.40
N GLY A 249 11.71 32.12 28.93
CA GLY A 249 11.11 33.27 29.60
C GLY A 249 10.26 32.99 30.84
N ASN A 250 10.04 31.71 31.20
CA ASN A 250 9.33 31.33 32.42
C ASN A 250 10.25 30.81 33.55
N LEU A 251 11.56 31.08 33.46
CA LEU A 251 12.54 30.72 34.49
C LEU A 251 13.44 31.90 34.93
N SER A 252 13.12 33.14 34.53
CA SER A 252 13.95 34.32 34.79
C SER A 252 13.12 35.53 35.25
N GLY A 253 12.28 35.32 36.27
CA GLY A 253 11.53 36.39 36.90
C GLY A 253 11.29 36.09 38.36
N GLU A 254 12.36 36.15 39.15
CA GLU A 254 12.41 36.38 40.62
C GLU A 254 13.78 35.91 41.11
N MET A 255 14.68 36.84 41.40
CA MET A 255 15.73 36.81 42.43
C MET A 255 16.84 37.81 42.09
N GLU A 256 16.48 39.08 42.01
CA GLU A 256 17.37 40.14 42.48
C GLU A 256 16.81 40.62 43.81
N THR A 257 17.36 40.09 44.90
CA THR A 257 17.61 40.82 46.15
C THR A 257 18.37 39.93 47.13
N LEU A 258 19.55 40.44 47.51
CA LEU A 258 20.33 40.16 48.72
C LEU A 258 21.14 38.84 48.80
N LYS A 259 22.45 39.04 48.93
CA LYS A 259 23.48 38.04 49.24
C LYS A 259 23.25 37.44 50.63
N GLU A 260 23.30 36.12 50.73
CA GLU A 260 24.10 35.40 51.74
C GLU A 260 24.18 33.88 51.43
N GLN A 261 25.41 33.42 51.17
CA GLN A 261 25.96 32.06 51.23
C GLN A 261 25.30 30.91 50.43
N VAL A 262 26.11 30.36 49.49
CA VAL A 262 25.88 29.28 48.52
C VAL A 262 25.11 29.73 47.26
N THR A 263 25.79 29.67 46.11
CA THR A 263 25.16 29.98 44.82
C THR A 263 24.05 28.97 44.49
N PRO A 264 22.89 29.40 43.92
CA PRO A 264 21.83 28.48 43.48
C PRO A 264 22.33 27.39 42.50
N ALA A 265 23.41 27.68 41.76
CA ALA A 265 24.06 26.76 40.83
C ALA A 265 24.76 25.58 41.53
N GLU A 266 25.49 25.82 42.64
CA GLU A 266 26.15 24.75 43.41
C GLU A 266 25.15 23.78 44.05
N ARG A 267 24.05 24.30 44.61
CA ARG A 267 22.97 23.45 45.15
C ARG A 267 22.36 22.57 44.06
N THR A 268 22.16 23.13 42.87
CA THR A 268 21.61 22.42 41.72
C THR A 268 22.58 21.34 41.22
N PHE A 269 23.88 21.65 41.14
CA PHE A 269 24.94 20.69 40.83
C PHE A 269 24.95 19.50 41.80
N HIS A 270 25.02 19.75 43.11
CA HIS A 270 25.03 18.69 44.12
C HIS A 270 23.76 17.84 44.10
N LYS A 271 22.59 18.47 43.87
CA LYS A 271 21.31 17.76 43.73
C LYS A 271 21.28 16.85 42.50
N LEU A 272 21.85 17.26 41.37
CA LEU A 272 21.92 16.45 40.16
C LEU A 272 22.89 15.28 40.33
N VAL A 273 24.06 15.50 40.92
CA VAL A 273 25.03 14.43 41.24
C VAL A 273 24.43 13.42 42.20
N SER A 274 23.82 13.86 43.30
CA SER A 274 23.15 12.95 44.25
C SER A 274 22.05 12.12 43.59
N ARG A 275 21.25 12.73 42.70
CA ARG A 275 20.23 12.00 41.92
C ARG A 275 20.85 11.03 40.91
N ALA A 276 22.01 11.34 40.34
CA ALA A 276 22.75 10.46 39.45
C ALA A 276 23.26 9.23 40.22
N ASP A 277 23.90 9.44 41.38
CA ASP A 277 24.38 8.38 42.27
C ASP A 277 23.22 7.46 42.70
N GLN A 278 22.07 8.02 43.09
CA GLN A 278 20.87 7.25 43.43
C GLN A 278 20.34 6.44 42.22
N ALA A 279 20.45 6.96 41.00
CA ALA A 279 20.06 6.24 39.80
C ALA A 279 21.03 5.09 39.49
N SER A 280 22.34 5.33 39.65
CA SER A 280 23.41 4.33 39.51
C SER A 280 23.22 3.17 40.50
N GLN A 281 22.98 3.47 41.78
CA GLN A 281 22.72 2.47 42.83
C GLN A 281 21.48 1.61 42.55
N ARG A 282 20.49 2.16 41.83
CA ARG A 282 19.29 1.43 41.40
C ARG A 282 19.50 0.64 40.10
N GLY A 283 20.71 0.63 39.54
CA GLY A 283 21.06 -0.02 38.28
C GLY A 283 20.56 0.69 37.02
N ASN A 284 20.23 1.99 37.12
CA ASN A 284 19.74 2.81 36.01
C ASN A 284 20.86 3.66 35.41
N SER A 285 21.77 3.00 34.70
CA SER A 285 22.95 3.58 34.06
C SER A 285 22.61 4.70 33.07
N VAL A 286 21.50 4.59 32.33
CA VAL A 286 21.06 5.62 31.38
C VAL A 286 20.65 6.90 32.10
N ARG A 287 19.80 6.78 33.13
CA ARG A 287 19.37 7.95 33.92
C ARG A 287 20.55 8.55 34.68
N SER A 288 21.45 7.72 35.22
CA SER A 288 22.68 8.16 35.88
C SER A 288 23.56 8.98 34.91
N SER A 289 23.86 8.44 33.73
CA SER A 289 24.67 9.09 32.70
C SER A 289 24.09 10.44 32.26
N ILE A 290 22.78 10.51 31.99
CA ILE A 290 22.11 11.77 31.60
C ILE A 290 22.14 12.80 32.74
N LEU A 291 21.95 12.38 34.00
CA LEU A 291 22.01 13.27 35.15
C LEU A 291 23.43 13.78 35.41
N TYR A 292 24.46 12.95 35.24
CA TYR A 292 25.85 13.41 35.28
C TYR A 292 26.15 14.38 34.13
N LEU A 293 25.66 14.13 32.92
CA LEU A 293 25.88 15.07 31.81
C LEU A 293 25.18 16.42 32.06
N ARG A 294 23.98 16.41 32.65
CA ARG A 294 23.30 17.65 33.11
C ARG A 294 24.08 18.33 34.23
N ALA A 295 24.62 17.56 35.17
CA ALA A 295 25.46 18.11 36.24
C ALA A 295 26.71 18.78 35.67
N ALA A 296 27.32 18.22 34.62
CA ALA A 296 28.49 18.81 33.97
C ALA A 296 28.22 20.21 33.37
N HIS A 297 26.99 20.49 32.91
CA HIS A 297 26.63 21.80 32.35
C HIS A 297 26.51 22.92 33.41
N VAL A 298 26.29 22.53 34.68
CA VAL A 298 26.18 23.47 35.81
C VAL A 298 27.34 23.33 36.79
N ALA A 299 28.36 22.54 36.44
CA ALA A 299 29.51 22.26 37.29
C ALA A 299 30.55 23.39 37.25
N PRO A 300 31.33 23.58 38.33
CA PRO A 300 32.53 24.41 38.29
C PRO A 300 33.51 23.91 37.20
N PRO A 301 34.24 24.80 36.51
CA PRO A 301 35.11 24.44 35.37
C PRO A 301 36.08 23.29 35.65
N GLU A 302 36.63 23.26 36.87
CA GLU A 302 37.57 22.23 37.34
C GLU A 302 36.95 20.81 37.40
N LYS A 303 35.62 20.72 37.61
CA LYS A 303 34.90 19.45 37.79
C LYS A 303 34.20 18.96 36.53
N VAL A 304 34.07 19.79 35.48
CA VAL A 304 33.36 19.44 34.24
C VAL A 304 33.92 18.15 33.61
N THR A 305 35.24 18.08 33.44
CA THR A 305 35.93 16.92 32.85
C THR A 305 35.74 15.65 33.69
N GLN A 306 35.81 15.77 35.01
CA GLN A 306 35.64 14.64 35.93
C GLN A 306 34.21 14.09 35.87
N ILE A 307 33.20 14.96 35.88
CA ILE A 307 31.78 14.56 35.83
C ILE A 307 31.40 13.98 34.46
N THR A 308 31.98 14.52 33.38
CA THR A 308 31.77 14.00 32.02
C THR A 308 32.34 12.58 31.89
N LYS A 309 33.52 12.30 32.47
CA LYS A 309 34.08 10.95 32.56
C LYS A 309 33.18 10.00 33.35
N ARG A 310 32.52 10.45 34.43
CA ARG A 310 31.53 9.63 35.15
C ARG A 310 30.31 9.31 34.29
N ALA A 311 29.81 10.27 33.52
CA ALA A 311 28.71 10.04 32.58
C ALA A 311 29.06 8.96 31.52
N GLN A 312 30.30 8.97 31.02
CA GLN A 312 30.80 7.96 30.08
C GLN A 312 31.02 6.60 30.75
N ALA A 313 31.53 6.56 31.99
CA ALA A 313 31.73 5.32 32.74
C ALA A 313 30.41 4.56 32.97
N GLU A 314 29.31 5.28 33.22
CA GLU A 314 27.97 4.68 33.31
C GLU A 314 27.53 4.00 32.01
N LEU A 315 27.84 4.59 30.85
CA LEU A 315 27.56 3.96 29.55
C LEU A 315 28.48 2.76 29.29
N HIS A 316 29.72 2.80 29.77
CA HIS A 316 30.61 1.63 29.69
C HIS A 316 30.09 0.47 30.52
N CYS A 317 29.55 0.73 31.72
CA CYS A 317 28.87 -0.26 32.53
C CYS A 317 27.64 -0.83 31.80
N LEU A 318 26.86 0.02 31.13
CA LEU A 318 25.76 -0.45 30.27
C LEU A 318 26.26 -1.36 29.14
N THR A 319 27.39 -1.04 28.50
CA THR A 319 27.96 -1.88 27.43
C THR A 319 28.42 -3.24 27.95
N GLU A 320 28.98 -3.32 29.15
CA GLU A 320 29.34 -4.59 29.81
C GLU A 320 28.13 -5.47 30.06
N ARG A 321 27.04 -4.87 30.54
CA ARG A 321 25.78 -5.57 30.76
C ARG A 321 25.16 -6.04 29.46
N LEU A 322 25.24 -5.23 28.39
CA LEU A 322 24.82 -5.63 27.06
C LEU A 322 25.64 -6.79 26.52
N GLN A 323 26.96 -6.81 26.76
CA GLN A 323 27.83 -7.91 26.37
C GLN A 323 27.42 -9.21 27.04
N GLN A 324 27.11 -9.18 28.34
CA GLN A 324 26.59 -10.34 29.06
C GLN A 324 25.20 -10.77 28.57
N ALA A 325 24.35 -9.82 28.19
CA ALA A 325 23.00 -10.10 27.71
C ALA A 325 22.97 -10.74 26.31
N LEU A 326 23.86 -10.30 25.41
CA LEU A 326 23.85 -10.61 23.98
C LEU A 326 25.00 -11.52 23.53
N GLY A 327 26.04 -11.70 24.35
CA GLY A 327 27.14 -12.63 24.08
C GLY A 327 28.15 -12.20 23.00
N PHE A 328 28.27 -10.89 22.70
CA PHE A 328 29.18 -10.39 21.66
C PHE A 328 30.65 -10.24 22.13
N SER A 329 31.57 -10.14 21.16
CA SER A 329 33.03 -10.16 21.40
C SER A 329 33.58 -8.90 22.08
N ASP A 330 34.78 -8.97 22.67
CA ASP A 330 35.45 -7.78 23.25
C ASP A 330 35.81 -6.71 22.20
N ALA A 331 36.03 -7.13 20.95
CA ALA A 331 36.22 -6.22 19.83
C ALA A 331 34.93 -5.42 19.55
N GLU A 332 33.78 -6.10 19.49
CA GLU A 332 32.47 -5.46 19.32
C GLU A 332 32.10 -4.58 20.52
N ARG A 333 32.46 -4.98 21.74
CA ARG A 333 32.27 -4.15 22.94
C ARG A 333 32.91 -2.78 22.81
N SER A 334 34.09 -2.69 22.19
CA SER A 334 34.78 -1.42 21.97
C SER A 334 34.03 -0.53 20.98
N ARG A 335 33.48 -1.13 19.91
CA ARG A 335 32.61 -0.47 18.93
C ARG A 335 31.33 0.07 19.59
N TRP A 336 30.66 -0.76 20.41
CA TRP A 336 29.49 -0.34 21.18
C TRP A 336 29.77 0.83 22.13
N LYS A 337 30.91 0.83 22.83
CA LYS A 337 31.28 1.94 23.73
C LYS A 337 31.32 3.27 22.98
N GLN A 338 31.96 3.31 21.81
CA GLN A 338 32.05 4.53 21.00
C GLN A 338 30.67 4.97 20.48
N ALA A 339 29.89 4.03 19.96
CA ALA A 339 28.57 4.30 19.40
C ALA A 339 27.56 4.84 20.44
N LEU A 340 27.57 4.31 21.66
CA LEU A 340 26.65 4.77 22.74
C LEU A 340 27.03 6.16 23.27
N VAL A 341 28.31 6.51 23.29
CA VAL A 341 28.77 7.86 23.69
C VAL A 341 28.30 8.92 22.70
N ALA A 342 28.25 8.62 21.41
CA ALA A 342 27.72 9.53 20.38
C ALA A 342 26.25 9.90 20.65
N LEU A 343 25.43 8.93 21.07
CA LEU A 343 24.02 9.15 21.41
C LEU A 343 23.84 10.11 22.61
N LEU A 344 24.74 10.07 23.58
CA LEU A 344 24.63 10.84 24.81
C LEU A 344 24.64 12.35 24.57
N ARG A 345 25.42 12.82 23.57
CA ARG A 345 25.59 14.25 23.23
C ARG A 345 24.26 14.95 22.98
N ASN A 346 23.30 14.25 22.38
CA ASN A 346 22.03 14.81 21.94
C ASN A 346 20.84 14.51 22.89
N THR A 347 21.10 14.01 24.10
CA THR A 347 20.07 13.67 25.10
C THR A 347 19.57 14.83 25.96
N LEU A 348 20.25 15.99 25.92
CA LEU A 348 19.95 17.13 26.79
C LEU A 348 18.75 17.97 26.31
N ASN A 349 18.50 17.98 25.01
CA ASN A 349 17.53 18.87 24.37
C ASN A 349 16.12 18.22 24.31
N GLY A 350 15.34 18.37 25.38
CA GLY A 350 13.93 17.96 25.46
C GLY A 350 13.61 16.87 26.49
N PHE A 351 12.34 16.71 26.84
CA PHE A 351 11.90 15.76 27.88
C PHE A 351 11.98 14.29 27.42
N TRP A 352 11.78 14.02 26.11
CA TRP A 352 11.76 12.67 25.50
C TRP A 352 12.42 12.64 24.10
N THR A 353 13.73 12.81 24.04
CA THR A 353 14.51 12.69 22.80
C THR A 353 14.57 11.24 22.29
N PRO A 354 14.62 10.98 20.97
CA PRO A 354 14.82 9.64 20.39
C PRO A 354 16.03 8.89 20.95
N GLU A 355 17.13 9.60 21.22
CA GLU A 355 18.40 9.05 21.72
C GLU A 355 18.25 8.50 23.15
N ARG A 356 17.67 9.29 24.06
CA ARG A 356 17.33 8.86 25.43
C ARG A 356 16.43 7.62 25.44
N ARG A 357 15.48 7.60 24.50
CA ARG A 357 14.53 6.51 24.30
C ARG A 357 15.24 5.23 23.84
N LEU A 358 16.12 5.33 22.85
CA LEU A 358 16.95 4.22 22.37
C LEU A 358 17.85 3.67 23.47
N LEU A 359 18.56 4.54 24.21
CA LEU A 359 19.38 4.12 25.36
C LEU A 359 18.55 3.38 26.43
N SER A 360 17.32 3.84 26.67
CA SER A 360 16.41 3.19 27.62
C SER A 360 15.96 1.80 27.14
N ASP A 361 15.76 1.61 25.84
CA ASP A 361 15.44 0.28 25.27
C ASP A 361 16.62 -0.68 25.46
N LEU A 362 17.86 -0.22 25.22
CA LEU A 362 19.06 -1.02 25.45
C LEU A 362 19.26 -1.38 26.93
N GLN A 363 18.96 -0.46 27.85
CA GLN A 363 18.93 -0.80 29.28
C GLN A 363 17.83 -1.82 29.61
N GLY A 364 16.69 -1.76 28.92
CA GLY A 364 15.63 -2.78 28.99
C GLY A 364 16.15 -4.18 28.70
N VAL A 365 16.94 -4.33 27.61
CA VAL A 365 17.60 -5.60 27.24
C VAL A 365 18.41 -6.18 28.41
N CYS A 366 19.25 -5.36 29.04
CA CYS A 366 20.04 -5.80 30.20
C CYS A 366 19.15 -6.23 31.36
N VAL A 367 18.15 -5.42 31.71
CA VAL A 367 17.25 -5.69 32.84
C VAL A 367 16.45 -6.97 32.62
N ASP A 368 15.97 -7.23 31.40
CA ASP A 368 15.26 -8.47 31.05
C ASP A 368 16.19 -9.69 31.01
N SER A 369 17.47 -9.52 30.67
CA SER A 369 18.45 -10.60 30.74
C SER A 369 18.85 -10.99 32.16
N GLU A 370 18.93 -10.00 33.06
CA GLU A 370 19.41 -10.16 34.44
C GLU A 370 18.31 -10.66 35.38
N ARG A 371 17.05 -10.29 35.12
CA ARG A 371 15.93 -10.52 36.05
C ARG A 371 14.90 -11.47 35.47
N MET A 372 14.60 -12.52 36.23
CA MET A 372 13.52 -13.44 35.90
C MET A 372 12.16 -12.75 36.06
N VAL A 373 11.28 -12.99 35.09
CA VAL A 373 9.92 -12.41 35.05
C VAL A 373 8.92 -13.43 35.60
N TYR A 374 8.02 -12.96 36.46
CA TYR A 374 6.96 -13.74 37.10
C TYR A 374 5.60 -13.09 36.89
N ILE A 375 4.57 -13.91 36.74
CA ILE A 375 3.17 -13.49 36.86
C ILE A 375 2.67 -13.71 38.29
N VAL A 376 1.87 -12.78 38.77
CA VAL A 376 1.21 -12.84 40.08
C VAL A 376 -0.25 -13.25 39.84
N ASP A 377 -0.54 -14.54 39.94
CA ASP A 377 -1.80 -15.14 39.55
C ASP A 377 -2.66 -15.47 40.78
N THR A 378 -3.21 -14.42 41.39
CA THR A 378 -4.06 -14.56 42.59
C THR A 378 -5.38 -15.26 42.29
N TRP A 379 -5.93 -15.10 41.09
CA TRP A 379 -7.18 -15.74 40.70
C TRP A 379 -7.04 -17.26 40.57
N ASP A 380 -6.00 -17.76 39.88
CA ASP A 380 -5.76 -19.20 39.82
C ASP A 380 -5.35 -19.78 41.18
N TRP A 381 -4.64 -19.02 42.01
CA TRP A 381 -4.35 -19.44 43.39
C TRP A 381 -5.63 -19.63 44.20
N ILE A 382 -6.57 -18.68 44.16
CA ILE A 382 -7.89 -18.79 44.81
C ILE A 382 -8.66 -19.99 44.25
N ARG A 383 -8.80 -20.10 42.92
CA ARG A 383 -9.58 -21.15 42.26
C ARG A 383 -9.00 -22.55 42.49
N SER A 384 -7.68 -22.66 42.63
CA SER A 384 -7.00 -23.92 42.92
C SER A 384 -6.96 -24.26 44.41
N PHE A 385 -7.61 -23.46 45.28
CA PHE A 385 -7.55 -23.59 46.73
C PHE A 385 -6.11 -23.68 47.24
N GLY A 386 -5.24 -22.83 46.70
CA GLY A 386 -3.83 -22.74 47.09
C GLY A 386 -2.90 -23.82 46.54
N ARG A 387 -3.39 -24.72 45.67
CA ARG A 387 -2.56 -25.79 45.07
C ARG A 387 -1.61 -25.27 43.98
N ARG A 388 -1.94 -24.15 43.33
CA ARG A 388 -1.04 -23.47 42.37
C ARG A 388 -0.36 -22.30 43.06
N PRO A 389 0.95 -22.05 42.84
CA PRO A 389 1.63 -20.93 43.48
C PRO A 389 1.12 -19.58 42.97
N ILE A 390 1.02 -18.59 43.87
CA ILE A 390 0.68 -17.19 43.51
C ILE A 390 1.71 -16.61 42.53
N LYS A 391 2.98 -16.97 42.69
CA LYS A 391 4.09 -16.53 41.85
C LYS A 391 4.48 -17.64 40.87
N ARG A 392 4.26 -17.41 39.57
CA ARG A 392 4.61 -18.37 38.50
C ARG A 392 5.64 -17.76 37.55
N ALA A 393 6.71 -18.49 37.25
CA ALA A 393 7.78 -18.04 36.37
C ALA A 393 7.35 -18.06 34.90
N LEU A 394 7.79 -17.08 34.11
CA LEU A 394 7.52 -16.97 32.67
C LEU A 394 8.82 -17.18 31.87
N PRO A 395 9.23 -18.44 31.62
CA PRO A 395 10.55 -18.74 31.06
C PRO A 395 10.75 -18.30 29.60
N ASN A 396 9.66 -18.14 28.84
CA ASN A 396 9.69 -17.74 27.43
C ASN A 396 9.57 -16.22 27.23
N GLN A 397 9.31 -15.48 28.30
CA GLN A 397 9.05 -14.05 28.22
C GLN A 397 10.33 -13.23 28.01
N ARG A 398 11.46 -13.71 28.54
CA ARG A 398 12.75 -13.02 28.49
C ARG A 398 13.18 -12.74 27.06
N GLU A 399 13.21 -13.76 26.21
CA GLU A 399 13.69 -13.64 24.83
C GLU A 399 12.78 -12.73 24.00
N VAL A 400 11.47 -12.79 24.25
CA VAL A 400 10.49 -11.91 23.60
C VAL A 400 10.71 -10.44 23.94
N LEU A 401 10.95 -10.12 25.22
CA LEU A 401 11.18 -8.73 25.63
C LEU A 401 12.50 -8.19 25.09
N ILE A 402 13.57 -9.01 25.09
CA ILE A 402 14.86 -8.65 24.50
C ILE A 402 14.71 -8.32 23.01
N ALA A 403 14.10 -9.21 22.22
CA ALA A 403 13.86 -8.99 20.80
C ALA A 403 13.01 -7.73 20.55
N LYS A 404 11.95 -7.53 21.35
CA LYS A 404 11.09 -6.33 21.28
C LYS A 404 11.85 -5.03 21.55
N HIS A 405 12.70 -4.99 22.57
CA HIS A 405 13.51 -3.81 22.90
C HIS A 405 14.51 -3.49 21.80
N LEU A 406 15.22 -4.49 21.26
CA LEU A 406 16.18 -4.30 20.17
C LEU A 406 15.50 -3.83 18.88
N ARG A 407 14.35 -4.40 18.52
CA ARG A 407 13.55 -3.95 17.38
C ARG A 407 13.05 -2.52 17.55
N THR A 408 12.61 -2.17 18.75
CA THR A 408 12.18 -0.80 19.08
C THR A 408 13.36 0.19 18.98
N ALA A 409 14.55 -0.22 19.43
CA ALA A 409 15.78 0.56 19.30
C ALA A 409 16.17 0.74 17.83
N ALA A 410 16.13 -0.32 17.02
CA ALA A 410 16.40 -0.27 15.57
C ALA A 410 15.45 0.70 14.84
N GLY A 411 14.16 0.65 15.15
CA GLY A 411 13.15 1.55 14.57
C GLY A 411 13.37 3.03 14.93
N ARG A 412 14.12 3.34 15.98
CA ARG A 412 14.43 4.72 16.41
C ARG A 412 15.66 5.30 15.69
N LEU A 413 16.47 4.49 15.02
CA LEU A 413 17.72 4.92 14.34
C LEU A 413 17.49 5.94 13.21
N ALA A 414 16.32 5.94 12.58
CA ALA A 414 15.99 6.92 11.55
C ALA A 414 15.78 8.34 12.14
N ALA A 415 15.44 8.44 13.43
CA ALA A 415 15.06 9.70 14.08
C ALA A 415 16.17 10.30 14.97
N ILE A 416 17.29 9.57 15.18
CA ILE A 416 18.41 10.07 15.99
C ILE A 416 19.24 11.11 15.23
N ARG A 417 19.75 12.09 15.98
CA ARG A 417 20.65 13.14 15.49
C ARG A 417 22.09 12.70 15.74
N VAL A 418 22.74 12.12 14.72
CA VAL A 418 24.15 11.71 14.74
C VAL A 418 24.72 11.88 13.34
N THR A 419 26.05 11.82 13.20
CA THR A 419 26.72 11.85 11.88
C THR A 419 26.36 10.62 11.03
N PHE A 420 26.68 10.64 9.73
CA PHE A 420 26.40 9.52 8.84
C PHE A 420 27.12 8.24 9.29
N ASP A 421 28.42 8.35 9.56
CA ASP A 421 29.27 7.23 9.97
C ASP A 421 28.82 6.64 11.32
N GLU A 422 28.51 7.49 12.31
CA GLU A 422 27.97 7.05 13.60
C GLU A 422 26.62 6.32 13.46
N ARG A 423 25.78 6.74 12.50
CA ARG A 423 24.49 6.08 12.25
C ARG A 423 24.66 4.72 11.59
N GLU A 424 25.54 4.62 10.60
CA GLU A 424 25.82 3.38 9.90
C GLU A 424 26.35 2.32 10.88
N GLU A 425 27.28 2.73 11.75
CA GLU A 425 27.81 1.89 12.82
C GLU A 425 26.72 1.44 13.80
N LEU A 426 25.88 2.37 14.29
CA LEU A 426 24.74 2.03 15.16
C LEU A 426 23.74 1.10 14.47
N THR A 427 23.51 1.28 13.16
CA THR A 427 22.62 0.44 12.36
C THR A 427 23.18 -0.97 12.21
N SER A 428 24.49 -1.09 11.98
CA SER A 428 25.19 -2.37 11.94
C SER A 428 25.08 -3.10 13.27
N LEU A 429 25.46 -2.45 14.38
CA LEU A 429 25.51 -3.07 15.71
C LEU A 429 24.11 -3.46 16.24
N ILE A 430 23.15 -2.51 16.24
CA ILE A 430 21.79 -2.77 16.73
C ILE A 430 21.04 -3.71 15.78
N GLY A 431 21.27 -3.59 14.47
CA GLY A 431 20.69 -4.49 13.47
C GLY A 431 21.16 -5.93 13.65
N ALA A 432 22.47 -6.14 13.83
CA ALA A 432 23.03 -7.47 14.11
C ALA A 432 22.49 -8.06 15.42
N ALA A 433 22.45 -7.26 16.50
CA ALA A 433 21.90 -7.69 17.78
C ALA A 433 20.41 -8.05 17.69
N ALA A 434 19.61 -7.23 16.99
CA ALA A 434 18.19 -7.50 16.78
C ALA A 434 17.98 -8.81 16.02
N ARG A 435 18.69 -9.02 14.90
CA ARG A 435 18.62 -10.28 14.13
C ARG A 435 19.00 -11.49 14.97
N ALA A 436 20.09 -11.41 15.75
CA ALA A 436 20.52 -12.50 16.62
C ALA A 436 19.45 -12.85 17.68
N ALA A 437 18.85 -11.84 18.32
CA ALA A 437 17.78 -12.04 19.29
C ALA A 437 16.50 -12.63 18.67
N GLU A 438 16.15 -12.20 17.45
CA GLU A 438 15.03 -12.77 16.70
C GLU A 438 15.28 -14.24 16.33
N THR A 439 16.49 -14.58 15.85
CA THR A 439 16.89 -15.96 15.57
C THR A 439 16.81 -16.84 16.82
N GLN A 440 17.36 -16.39 17.95
CA GLN A 440 17.29 -17.13 19.21
C GLN A 440 15.85 -17.37 19.67
N LEU A 441 14.97 -16.37 19.53
CA LEU A 441 13.55 -16.52 19.86
C LEU A 441 12.88 -17.55 18.94
N ARG A 442 13.15 -17.51 17.63
CA ARG A 442 12.61 -18.49 16.67
C ARG A 442 13.06 -19.90 16.99
N ASP A 443 14.35 -20.11 17.25
CA ASP A 443 14.93 -21.42 17.54
C ASP A 443 14.35 -22.04 18.83
N LYS A 444 13.94 -21.20 19.79
CA LYS A 444 13.24 -21.65 20.99
C LYS A 444 11.77 -21.97 20.72
N LEU A 445 11.08 -21.18 19.90
CA LEU A 445 9.64 -21.34 19.63
C LEU A 445 9.32 -22.47 18.65
N ARG A 446 10.11 -22.64 17.59
CA ARG A 446 9.87 -23.62 16.51
C ARG A 446 9.65 -25.04 17.04
N PRO A 447 10.52 -25.61 17.89
CA PRO A 447 10.34 -26.99 18.36
C PRO A 447 9.09 -27.14 19.23
N THR A 448 8.76 -26.14 20.04
CA THR A 448 7.58 -26.16 20.91
C THR A 448 6.29 -26.08 20.12
N ILE A 449 6.21 -25.19 19.12
CA ILE A 449 5.05 -25.08 18.24
C ILE A 449 4.91 -26.35 17.39
N SER A 450 6.02 -26.87 16.84
CA SER A 450 6.04 -28.10 16.05
C SER A 450 5.49 -29.29 16.85
N ARG A 451 6.02 -29.59 18.05
CA ARG A 451 5.53 -30.68 18.90
C ARG A 451 4.05 -30.53 19.26
N LEU A 452 3.59 -29.30 19.49
CA LEU A 452 2.18 -29.05 19.79
C LEU A 452 1.27 -29.40 18.61
N LEU A 453 1.69 -29.09 17.38
CA LEU A 453 0.93 -29.48 16.18
C LEU A 453 0.85 -31.00 16.02
N ASP A 454 1.82 -31.76 16.55
CA ASP A 454 1.79 -33.23 16.57
C ASP A 454 0.85 -33.78 17.67
N ASP A 455 0.85 -33.13 18.83
CA ASP A 455 0.05 -33.48 20.01
C ASP A 455 -1.44 -33.16 19.86
N VAL A 456 -1.79 -32.29 18.91
CA VAL A 456 -3.17 -31.99 18.50
C VAL A 456 -3.41 -32.81 17.22
N PRO A 457 -4.61 -33.32 16.91
CA PRO A 457 -4.90 -34.06 15.67
C PRO A 457 -4.81 -33.22 14.36
N LEU A 458 -3.92 -32.22 14.34
CA LEU A 458 -3.46 -31.41 13.21
C LEU A 458 -2.26 -32.09 12.51
N LEU A 459 -2.30 -33.41 12.37
CA LEU A 459 -1.22 -34.17 11.75
C LEU A 459 -1.27 -33.97 10.24
N ALA A 460 -0.16 -33.50 9.67
CA ALA A 460 0.04 -33.42 8.23
C ALA A 460 0.16 -34.83 7.64
N ARG A 461 -0.83 -35.26 6.85
CA ARG A 461 -0.92 -36.64 6.33
C ARG A 461 -0.24 -36.83 4.99
N ASN A 462 -0.03 -35.74 4.26
CA ASN A 462 0.52 -35.73 2.91
C ASN A 462 1.59 -34.64 2.75
N VAL A 463 2.36 -34.71 1.65
CA VAL A 463 3.45 -33.77 1.34
C VAL A 463 2.97 -32.29 1.37
N PRO A 464 1.91 -31.86 0.65
CA PRO A 464 1.47 -30.47 0.71
C PRO A 464 1.06 -29.98 2.12
N GLU A 465 0.45 -30.85 2.93
CA GLU A 465 0.14 -30.53 4.33
C GLU A 465 1.40 -30.39 5.20
N ARG A 466 2.48 -31.15 4.93
CA ARG A 466 3.76 -30.99 5.65
C ARG A 466 4.44 -29.66 5.34
N VAL A 467 4.42 -29.26 4.07
CA VAL A 467 4.88 -27.93 3.63
C VAL A 467 4.07 -26.84 4.34
N SER A 468 2.75 -26.97 4.32
CA SER A 468 1.87 -26.02 5.01
C SER A 468 2.06 -26.02 6.53
N ARG A 469 2.39 -27.15 7.15
CA ARG A 469 2.71 -27.25 8.60
C ARG A 469 3.97 -26.47 8.91
N ALA A 470 5.04 -26.66 8.14
CA ALA A 470 6.29 -25.92 8.29
C ALA A 470 6.05 -24.40 8.17
N LYS A 471 5.25 -24.00 7.17
CA LYS A 471 4.85 -22.61 6.98
C LYS A 471 4.09 -22.03 8.18
N ILE A 472 3.12 -22.76 8.75
CA ILE A 472 2.38 -22.31 9.94
C ILE A 472 3.32 -22.08 11.14
N VAL A 473 4.30 -22.96 11.35
CA VAL A 473 5.28 -22.81 12.44
C VAL A 473 6.08 -21.52 12.27
N GLU A 474 6.55 -21.23 11.06
CA GLU A 474 7.30 -20.00 10.77
C GLU A 474 6.41 -18.75 10.88
N GLU A 475 5.17 -18.77 10.37
CA GLU A 475 4.24 -17.63 10.48
C GLU A 475 3.86 -17.31 11.93
N LEU A 476 3.64 -18.33 12.76
CA LEU A 476 3.42 -18.11 14.20
C LEU A 476 4.66 -17.56 14.89
N SER A 477 5.85 -18.02 14.49
CA SER A 477 7.12 -17.50 15.01
C SER A 477 7.34 -16.03 14.60
N ASP A 478 7.04 -15.67 13.34
CA ASP A 478 7.07 -14.30 12.84
C ASP A 478 6.15 -13.40 13.67
N LYS A 479 4.91 -13.85 13.92
CA LYS A 479 3.93 -13.07 14.70
C LYS A 479 4.35 -12.92 16.15
N ALA A 480 5.00 -13.93 16.73
CA ALA A 480 5.56 -13.83 18.07
C ALA A 480 6.70 -12.80 18.14
N VAL A 481 7.58 -12.77 17.14
CA VAL A 481 8.67 -11.77 17.03
C VAL A 481 8.11 -10.36 16.81
N GLU A 482 7.13 -10.21 15.91
CA GLU A 482 6.56 -8.91 15.53
C GLU A 482 5.73 -8.27 16.65
N ARG A 483 4.85 -9.06 17.28
CA ARG A 483 3.87 -8.55 18.26
C ARG A 483 4.32 -8.74 19.71
N GLY A 484 5.24 -9.67 19.96
CA GLY A 484 5.66 -10.07 21.30
C GLY A 484 4.62 -10.94 22.05
N TYR A 485 3.59 -11.40 21.36
CA TYR A 485 2.62 -12.38 21.89
C TYR A 485 1.85 -13.06 20.76
N LEU A 486 1.25 -14.20 21.07
CA LEU A 486 0.30 -14.93 20.23
C LEU A 486 -1.06 -15.04 20.93
N ASN A 487 -2.14 -15.20 20.17
CA ASN A 487 -3.47 -15.44 20.72
C ASN A 487 -4.28 -16.36 19.80
N ILE A 488 -5.48 -16.75 20.25
CA ILE A 488 -6.36 -17.66 19.48
C ILE A 488 -6.73 -17.10 18.09
N GLY A 489 -6.90 -15.79 17.95
CA GLY A 489 -7.23 -15.17 16.67
C GLY A 489 -6.10 -15.31 15.66
N VAL A 490 -4.85 -15.07 16.10
CA VAL A 490 -3.65 -15.29 15.27
C VAL A 490 -3.52 -16.76 14.88
N LEU A 491 -3.69 -17.68 15.83
CA LEU A 491 -3.63 -19.12 15.57
C LEU A 491 -4.68 -19.54 14.53
N ARG A 492 -5.93 -19.13 14.74
CA ARG A 492 -7.03 -19.39 13.82
C ARG A 492 -6.75 -18.84 12.43
N ASP A 493 -6.40 -17.56 12.32
CA ASP A 493 -6.18 -16.90 11.03
C ASP A 493 -4.99 -17.50 10.28
N THR A 494 -3.98 -17.98 11.01
CA THR A 494 -2.83 -18.67 10.41
C THR A 494 -3.27 -20.02 9.83
N ILE A 495 -4.09 -20.80 10.55
CA ILE A 495 -4.63 -22.08 10.05
C ILE A 495 -5.64 -21.84 8.89
N SER A 496 -6.49 -20.81 9.00
CA SER A 496 -7.53 -20.51 8.00
C SER A 496 -6.94 -20.12 6.63
N ARG A 497 -5.74 -19.54 6.60
CA ARG A 497 -5.05 -19.11 5.37
C ARG A 497 -4.18 -20.19 4.73
N ASN A 498 -3.75 -21.19 5.50
CA ASN A 498 -2.81 -22.22 5.06
C ASN A 498 -3.53 -23.54 4.69
N GLN A 499 -2.84 -24.47 4.01
CA GLN A 499 -3.43 -25.70 3.46
C GLN A 499 -3.55 -26.84 4.48
N LEU A 500 -2.91 -26.77 5.64
CA LEU A 500 -3.17 -27.66 6.76
C LEU A 500 -4.47 -27.23 7.44
N LYS A 501 -5.53 -28.03 7.26
CA LYS A 501 -6.88 -27.76 7.76
C LYS A 501 -7.28 -28.69 8.89
N LEU A 502 -8.23 -28.25 9.72
CA LEU A 502 -8.84 -29.06 10.76
C LEU A 502 -9.67 -30.20 10.15
N GLY A 503 -9.66 -31.34 10.83
CA GLY A 503 -10.54 -32.47 10.52
C GLY A 503 -12.01 -32.16 10.84
N ASN A 504 -12.92 -33.05 10.42
CA ASN A 504 -14.31 -33.00 10.84
C ASN A 504 -14.44 -33.41 12.32
N LEU A 505 -15.55 -33.01 12.97
CA LEU A 505 -15.87 -33.44 14.32
C LEU A 505 -16.56 -34.80 14.25
N ASP A 506 -15.86 -35.85 14.65
CA ASP A 506 -16.37 -37.23 14.56
C ASP A 506 -16.72 -37.81 15.94
N THR A 507 -16.32 -37.15 17.05
CA THR A 507 -16.50 -37.65 18.42
C THR A 507 -17.37 -36.73 19.29
N LEU A 508 -18.14 -37.31 20.21
CA LEU A 508 -18.99 -36.57 21.17
C LEU A 508 -18.16 -35.65 22.09
N ASP A 509 -16.95 -36.07 22.45
CA ASP A 509 -16.05 -35.26 23.27
C ASP A 509 -15.61 -33.98 22.55
N GLU A 510 -15.43 -34.02 21.23
CA GLU A 510 -15.08 -32.83 20.44
C GLU A 510 -16.28 -31.88 20.27
N LEU A 511 -17.50 -32.41 20.25
CA LEU A 511 -18.73 -31.61 20.25
C LEU A 511 -18.94 -30.87 21.58
N ILE A 512 -18.64 -31.50 22.71
CA ILE A 512 -18.88 -30.94 24.05
C ILE A 512 -17.72 -30.06 24.53
N PHE A 513 -16.49 -30.57 24.43
CA PHE A 513 -15.30 -29.90 24.99
C PHE A 513 -14.61 -28.95 24.02
N GLY A 514 -14.91 -29.05 22.72
CA GLY A 514 -14.42 -28.15 21.68
C GLY A 514 -13.51 -28.85 20.67
N ASP A 515 -13.37 -28.18 19.53
CA ASP A 515 -12.61 -28.67 18.39
C ASP A 515 -11.08 -28.64 18.60
N GLN A 516 -10.36 -29.02 17.55
CA GLN A 516 -8.90 -29.11 17.53
C GLN A 516 -8.23 -27.75 17.80
N LEU A 517 -8.85 -26.64 17.35
CA LEU A 517 -8.37 -25.29 17.62
C LEU A 517 -8.46 -24.95 19.11
N LEU A 518 -9.56 -25.28 19.78
CA LEU A 518 -9.72 -25.05 21.22
C LEU A 518 -8.78 -25.91 22.07
N ARG A 519 -8.49 -27.14 21.62
CA ARG A 519 -7.46 -27.99 22.24
C ARG A 519 -6.06 -27.40 22.07
N ALA A 520 -5.74 -26.88 20.88
CA ALA A 520 -4.49 -26.17 20.62
C ALA A 520 -4.36 -24.90 21.48
N ASP A 521 -5.42 -24.08 21.59
CA ASP A 521 -5.46 -22.89 22.44
C ASP A 521 -5.14 -23.22 23.91
N GLN A 522 -5.73 -24.30 24.43
CA GLN A 522 -5.45 -24.75 25.79
C GLN A 522 -3.99 -25.21 25.96
N LYS A 523 -3.47 -26.06 25.07
CA LYS A 523 -2.09 -26.57 25.18
C LYS A 523 -1.05 -25.45 24.99
N LEU A 524 -1.25 -24.55 24.03
CA LEU A 524 -0.36 -23.41 23.80
C LEU A 524 -0.30 -22.47 25.01
N SER A 525 -1.44 -22.27 25.68
CA SER A 525 -1.46 -21.44 26.91
C SER A 525 -0.64 -22.01 28.06
N LEU A 526 -0.37 -23.32 28.06
CA LEU A 526 0.46 -23.97 29.07
C LEU A 526 1.94 -24.02 28.66
N LEU A 527 2.23 -24.36 27.40
CA LEU A 527 3.60 -24.55 26.91
C LEU A 527 4.32 -23.24 26.57
N LEU A 528 3.59 -22.26 26.06
CA LEU A 528 4.12 -20.95 25.71
C LEU A 528 3.65 -19.88 26.70
N ASP A 529 3.64 -20.21 27.99
CA ASP A 529 3.20 -19.29 29.04
C ASP A 529 4.01 -17.98 28.99
N GLY A 530 3.30 -16.85 29.08
CA GLY A 530 3.82 -15.50 28.85
C GLY A 530 3.77 -15.02 27.40
N VAL A 531 3.99 -15.91 26.43
CA VAL A 531 3.99 -15.59 24.99
C VAL A 531 2.61 -15.80 24.38
N TYR A 532 1.95 -16.93 24.66
CA TYR A 532 0.60 -17.23 24.16
C TYR A 532 -0.47 -16.81 25.16
N ARG A 533 -1.45 -16.05 24.68
CA ARG A 533 -2.62 -15.59 25.43
C ARG A 533 -3.83 -16.44 25.06
N ARG A 534 -4.36 -17.13 26.06
CA ARG A 534 -5.56 -17.95 25.89
C ARG A 534 -6.75 -17.13 25.40
N GLY A 535 -7.56 -17.70 24.52
CA GLY A 535 -8.74 -17.07 23.96
C GLY A 535 -9.75 -16.61 25.02
N GLU A 536 -10.32 -15.43 24.80
CA GLU A 536 -11.40 -14.89 25.62
C GLU A 536 -12.65 -15.78 25.55
N PHE A 537 -13.52 -15.68 26.56
CA PHE A 537 -14.67 -16.59 26.69
C PHE A 537 -15.59 -16.54 25.46
N TYR A 538 -15.92 -15.36 24.95
CA TYR A 538 -16.83 -15.22 23.82
C TYR A 538 -16.24 -15.80 22.52
N LEU A 539 -14.92 -15.65 22.29
CA LEU A 539 -14.24 -16.24 21.12
C LEU A 539 -14.27 -17.77 21.18
N ARG A 540 -14.01 -18.34 22.35
CA ARG A 540 -14.03 -19.80 22.55
C ARG A 540 -15.44 -20.36 22.41
N TRP A 541 -16.43 -19.65 22.93
CA TRP A 541 -17.84 -20.03 22.79
C TRP A 541 -18.31 -19.94 21.33
N LEU A 542 -17.99 -18.84 20.64
CA LEU A 542 -18.27 -18.67 19.22
C LEU A 542 -17.63 -19.77 18.37
N GLN A 543 -16.35 -20.09 18.63
CA GLN A 543 -15.67 -21.19 17.94
C GLN A 543 -16.41 -22.50 18.14
N ARG A 544 -16.77 -22.85 19.37
CA ARG A 544 -17.50 -24.09 19.69
C ARG A 544 -18.88 -24.17 19.02
N VAL A 545 -19.61 -23.06 18.97
CA VAL A 545 -20.92 -23.04 18.29
C VAL A 545 -20.75 -23.17 16.78
N SER A 546 -19.82 -22.40 16.20
CA SER A 546 -19.55 -22.42 14.76
C SER A 546 -18.97 -23.75 14.28
N SER A 547 -18.19 -24.46 15.11
CA SER A 547 -17.62 -25.75 14.75
C SER A 547 -18.70 -26.81 14.53
N MET A 548 -19.81 -26.77 15.29
CA MET A 548 -20.95 -27.65 15.04
C MET A 548 -21.57 -27.43 13.64
N ALA A 549 -21.67 -26.16 13.22
CA ALA A 549 -22.21 -25.80 11.91
C ALA A 549 -21.21 -26.07 10.77
N PHE A 550 -19.91 -25.91 10.97
CA PHE A 550 -18.94 -25.90 9.87
C PHE A 550 -18.11 -27.17 9.73
N ALA A 551 -17.90 -27.90 10.83
CA ALA A 551 -17.08 -29.11 10.86
C ALA A 551 -17.90 -30.38 10.61
N THR A 552 -19.19 -30.39 10.92
CA THR A 552 -20.06 -31.55 10.69
C THR A 552 -20.60 -31.57 9.26
N PRO A 553 -20.78 -32.74 8.62
CA PRO A 553 -21.39 -32.82 7.28
C PRO A 553 -22.79 -32.21 7.22
N ILE A 554 -23.64 -32.51 8.21
CA ILE A 554 -25.03 -32.03 8.29
C ILE A 554 -25.06 -30.51 8.52
N GLY A 555 -24.29 -29.99 9.49
CA GLY A 555 -24.23 -28.55 9.74
C GLY A 555 -23.77 -27.77 8.50
N ARG A 556 -22.79 -28.32 7.77
CA ARG A 556 -22.25 -27.72 6.55
C ARG A 556 -23.27 -27.70 5.43
N MET A 557 -24.04 -28.78 5.29
CA MET A 557 -25.15 -28.89 4.35
C MET A 557 -26.22 -27.84 4.65
N LEU A 558 -26.66 -27.73 5.91
CA LEU A 558 -27.62 -26.69 6.35
C LEU A 558 -27.07 -25.28 6.12
N THR A 559 -25.79 -25.04 6.42
CA THR A 559 -25.17 -23.72 6.23
C THR A 559 -25.09 -23.33 4.75
N LYS A 560 -24.58 -24.22 3.88
CA LYS A 560 -24.37 -23.96 2.44
C LYS A 560 -25.67 -23.82 1.66
N HIS A 561 -26.67 -24.63 2.00
CA HIS A 561 -27.88 -24.75 1.17
C HIS A 561 -29.08 -24.03 1.77
N ILE A 562 -29.09 -23.73 3.08
CA ILE A 562 -30.24 -23.10 3.74
C ILE A 562 -29.85 -21.74 4.36
N ALA A 563 -28.95 -21.73 5.34
CA ALA A 563 -28.68 -20.51 6.12
C ALA A 563 -28.09 -19.39 5.25
N LEU A 564 -27.09 -19.69 4.41
CA LEU A 564 -26.44 -18.68 3.58
C LEU A 564 -27.35 -18.13 2.47
N PRO A 565 -28.04 -18.96 1.66
CA PRO A 565 -28.87 -18.42 0.58
C PRO A 565 -30.14 -17.72 1.07
N PHE A 566 -30.90 -18.35 1.97
CA PHE A 566 -32.19 -17.81 2.42
C PHE A 566 -32.02 -16.78 3.53
N GLY A 567 -31.07 -16.96 4.45
CA GLY A 567 -30.73 -15.94 5.44
C GLY A 567 -30.10 -14.70 4.78
N GLY A 568 -29.24 -14.88 3.79
CA GLY A 568 -28.70 -13.79 2.97
C GLY A 568 -29.78 -13.05 2.19
N ALA A 569 -30.71 -13.78 1.57
CA ALA A 569 -31.87 -13.20 0.88
C ALA A 569 -32.75 -12.36 1.81
N PHE A 570 -33.04 -12.88 3.01
CA PHE A 570 -33.79 -12.15 4.04
C PHE A 570 -33.09 -10.83 4.41
N ILE A 571 -31.80 -10.85 4.72
CA ILE A 571 -31.04 -9.65 5.08
C ILE A 571 -31.02 -8.63 3.92
N ILE A 572 -30.84 -9.09 2.68
CA ILE A 572 -30.80 -8.21 1.50
C ILE A 572 -32.16 -7.56 1.25
N LEU A 573 -33.24 -8.34 1.26
CA LEU A 573 -34.59 -7.83 0.98
C LEU A 573 -35.06 -6.88 2.06
N GLU A 574 -34.86 -7.24 3.33
CA GLU A 574 -35.15 -6.36 4.46
C GLU A 574 -34.34 -5.05 4.33
N GLY A 575 -33.03 -5.16 4.03
CA GLY A 575 -32.16 -4.01 3.83
C GLY A 575 -32.59 -3.11 2.66
N LEU A 576 -33.06 -3.69 1.55
CA LEU A 576 -33.56 -2.95 0.39
C LEU A 576 -34.88 -2.25 0.70
N GLN A 577 -35.81 -2.93 1.39
CA GLN A 577 -37.09 -2.34 1.79
C GLN A 577 -36.86 -1.09 2.66
N HIS A 578 -35.95 -1.15 3.62
CA HIS A 578 -35.57 -0.01 4.47
C HIS A 578 -34.76 1.06 3.71
N LEU A 579 -34.06 0.71 2.62
CA LEU A 579 -33.39 1.69 1.77
C LEU A 579 -34.40 2.46 0.90
N PHE A 580 -35.34 1.75 0.27
CA PHE A 580 -36.39 2.37 -0.54
C PHE A 580 -37.30 3.26 0.31
N HIS A 581 -37.69 2.80 1.51
CA HIS A 581 -38.48 3.61 2.42
C HIS A 581 -37.77 4.92 2.80
N ALA A 582 -36.48 4.85 3.14
CA ALA A 582 -35.69 6.04 3.45
C ALA A 582 -35.48 6.97 2.24
N ILE A 583 -35.51 6.46 1.00
CA ILE A 583 -35.42 7.28 -0.22
C ILE A 583 -36.79 7.90 -0.55
N GLU A 584 -37.88 7.14 -0.39
CA GLU A 584 -39.25 7.60 -0.65
C GLU A 584 -39.67 8.70 0.31
N GLU A 585 -39.36 8.54 1.60
CA GLU A 585 -39.58 9.55 2.63
C GLU A 585 -38.81 10.85 2.34
N HIS A 586 -37.57 10.74 1.85
CA HIS A 586 -36.67 11.88 1.65
C HIS A 586 -36.84 12.60 0.30
N LEU A 587 -37.26 11.90 -0.75
CA LEU A 587 -37.43 12.48 -2.09
C LEU A 587 -38.87 12.89 -2.41
N PHE A 588 -39.87 12.23 -1.81
CA PHE A 588 -41.27 12.38 -2.24
C PHE A 588 -42.23 12.85 -1.12
N HIS A 589 -41.77 13.01 0.13
CA HIS A 589 -42.58 13.48 1.26
C HIS A 589 -43.97 12.81 1.34
N VAL A 590 -44.01 11.50 1.14
CA VAL A 590 -45.27 10.74 1.21
C VAL A 590 -45.60 10.49 2.68
N GLU A 591 -46.76 10.96 3.15
CA GLU A 591 -47.27 10.73 4.51
C GLU A 591 -47.47 9.23 4.82
N GLU A 592 -47.26 8.87 6.09
CA GLU A 592 -47.18 7.52 6.70
C GLU A 592 -48.36 6.55 6.44
N GLU A 593 -49.40 6.91 5.70
CA GLU A 593 -50.58 6.06 5.55
C GLU A 593 -50.52 5.18 4.28
N LYS A 594 -50.18 3.89 4.52
CA LYS A 594 -50.48 2.69 3.70
C LYS A 594 -49.36 2.07 2.84
N ILE A 595 -48.15 1.88 3.38
CA ILE A 595 -47.21 0.86 2.86
C ILE A 595 -46.65 -0.06 3.96
N HIS A 596 -47.41 -0.31 5.03
CA HIS A 596 -47.05 -1.30 6.07
C HIS A 596 -47.73 -2.67 5.91
N HIS A 597 -48.32 -2.92 4.74
CA HIS A 597 -48.86 -4.24 4.40
C HIS A 597 -48.24 -4.80 3.12
N ALA A 598 -46.91 -4.76 3.01
CA ALA A 598 -46.25 -5.90 2.39
C ALA A 598 -46.59 -7.10 3.28
N SER A 599 -47.57 -7.91 2.87
CA SER A 599 -48.00 -9.07 3.65
C SER A 599 -46.77 -9.90 4.01
N SER A 600 -46.73 -10.51 5.21
CA SER A 600 -45.68 -11.47 5.56
C SER A 600 -45.45 -12.50 4.45
N ALA A 601 -46.51 -12.82 3.69
CA ALA A 601 -46.49 -13.64 2.48
C ALA A 601 -45.61 -13.07 1.34
N SER A 602 -45.61 -11.75 1.11
CA SER A 602 -44.75 -11.10 0.09
C SER A 602 -43.27 -11.15 0.45
N LEU A 603 -42.92 -10.92 1.72
CA LEU A 603 -41.54 -11.05 2.21
C LEU A 603 -41.08 -12.50 2.14
N THR A 604 -41.88 -13.47 2.60
CA THR A 604 -41.52 -14.89 2.51
C THR A 604 -41.36 -15.36 1.06
N THR A 605 -42.21 -14.88 0.15
CA THR A 605 -42.13 -15.20 -1.27
C THR A 605 -40.87 -14.57 -1.89
N GLY A 606 -40.58 -13.30 -1.56
CA GLY A 606 -39.35 -12.63 -1.94
C GLY A 606 -38.12 -13.38 -1.46
N VAL A 607 -38.07 -13.78 -0.18
CA VAL A 607 -36.96 -14.55 0.42
C VAL A 607 -36.79 -15.90 -0.25
N LEU A 608 -37.89 -16.56 -0.65
CA LEU A 608 -37.81 -17.84 -1.36
C LEU A 608 -37.21 -17.66 -2.75
N PHE A 609 -37.68 -16.71 -3.57
CA PHE A 609 -37.15 -16.48 -4.91
C PHE A 609 -35.72 -15.93 -4.89
N ALA A 610 -35.44 -14.93 -4.05
CA ALA A 610 -34.09 -14.40 -3.87
C ALA A 610 -33.15 -15.46 -3.26
N GLY A 611 -33.65 -16.29 -2.36
CA GLY A 611 -32.91 -17.41 -1.77
C GLY A 611 -32.53 -18.46 -2.80
N ILE A 612 -33.46 -18.85 -3.69
CA ILE A 612 -33.19 -19.74 -4.83
C ILE A 612 -32.18 -19.09 -5.78
N PHE A 613 -32.34 -17.80 -6.10
CA PHE A 613 -31.41 -17.08 -6.96
C PHE A 613 -29.98 -17.04 -6.38
N ILE A 614 -29.83 -16.72 -5.10
CA ILE A 614 -28.54 -16.75 -4.39
C ILE A 614 -27.99 -18.19 -4.33
N TRP A 615 -28.84 -19.18 -4.07
CA TRP A 615 -28.45 -20.59 -4.07
C TRP A 615 -27.89 -21.00 -5.45
N SER A 616 -28.56 -20.61 -6.54
CA SER A 616 -28.12 -20.85 -7.91
C SER A 616 -26.80 -20.13 -8.22
N LEU A 617 -26.59 -18.90 -7.75
CA LEU A 617 -25.32 -18.19 -7.88
C LEU A 617 -24.15 -18.89 -7.17
N ILE A 618 -24.41 -19.46 -5.99
CA ILE A 618 -23.39 -20.14 -5.17
C ILE A 618 -23.03 -21.49 -5.77
N HIS A 619 -24.02 -22.31 -6.10
CA HIS A 619 -23.83 -23.73 -6.40
C HIS A 619 -23.77 -24.05 -7.90
N LEU A 620 -24.30 -23.21 -8.79
CA LEU A 620 -24.32 -23.47 -10.24
C LEU A 620 -23.33 -22.56 -10.99
N PRO A 621 -22.15 -23.07 -11.40
CA PRO A 621 -21.14 -22.25 -12.08
C PRO A 621 -21.62 -21.70 -13.43
N GLN A 622 -22.49 -22.44 -14.14
CA GLN A 622 -23.10 -22.02 -15.40
C GLN A 622 -24.02 -20.81 -15.20
N PHE A 623 -24.83 -20.82 -14.14
CA PHE A 623 -25.72 -19.70 -13.80
C PHE A 623 -24.92 -18.45 -13.42
N ARG A 624 -23.86 -18.61 -12.63
CA ARG A 624 -22.94 -17.50 -12.30
C ARG A 624 -22.32 -16.87 -13.55
N ARG A 625 -21.85 -17.69 -14.50
CA ARG A 625 -21.32 -17.21 -15.79
C ARG A 625 -22.39 -16.44 -16.57
N LEU A 626 -23.61 -16.96 -16.64
CA LEU A 626 -24.73 -16.27 -17.28
C LEU A 626 -25.01 -14.91 -16.63
N CYS A 627 -25.10 -14.83 -15.29
CA CYS A 627 -25.32 -13.56 -14.60
C CYS A 627 -24.19 -12.55 -14.85
N ILE A 628 -22.93 -13.00 -14.87
CA ILE A 628 -21.79 -12.14 -15.19
C ILE A 628 -21.87 -11.67 -16.65
N GLN A 629 -22.20 -12.55 -17.59
CA GLN A 629 -22.35 -12.19 -19.01
C GLN A 629 -23.48 -11.18 -19.22
N VAL A 630 -24.63 -11.38 -18.58
CA VAL A 630 -25.76 -10.44 -18.62
C VAL A 630 -25.35 -9.09 -18.01
N TRP A 631 -24.65 -9.10 -16.87
CA TRP A 631 -24.14 -7.89 -16.25
C TRP A 631 -23.12 -7.16 -17.12
N LEU A 632 -22.16 -7.88 -17.69
CA LEU A 632 -21.17 -7.32 -18.60
C LEU A 632 -21.85 -6.79 -19.85
N ALA A 633 -22.80 -7.51 -20.46
CA ALA A 633 -23.56 -7.02 -21.60
C ALA A 633 -24.31 -5.71 -21.25
N PHE A 634 -24.94 -5.65 -20.07
CA PHE A 634 -25.58 -4.44 -19.57
C PHE A 634 -24.59 -3.28 -19.41
N VAL A 635 -23.42 -3.53 -18.81
CA VAL A 635 -22.35 -2.53 -18.68
C VAL A 635 -21.81 -2.09 -20.04
N HIS A 636 -21.64 -3.00 -21.00
CA HIS A 636 -21.19 -2.69 -22.35
C HIS A 636 -22.24 -1.86 -23.09
N VAL A 637 -23.54 -2.14 -22.92
CA VAL A 637 -24.62 -1.33 -23.50
C VAL A 637 -24.62 0.07 -22.88
N ILE A 638 -24.51 0.18 -21.55
CA ILE A 638 -24.43 1.47 -20.86
C ILE A 638 -23.18 2.26 -21.28
N ARG A 639 -22.03 1.61 -21.30
CA ARG A 639 -20.75 2.22 -21.74
C ARG A 639 -20.83 2.63 -23.21
N GLY A 640 -21.41 1.76 -24.04
CA GLY A 640 -21.72 2.01 -25.43
C GLY A 640 -22.54 3.29 -25.59
N PHE A 641 -23.62 3.43 -24.82
CA PHE A 641 -24.49 4.60 -24.89
C PHE A 641 -23.88 5.87 -24.28
N LEU A 642 -23.24 5.77 -23.11
CA LEU A 642 -22.76 6.93 -22.34
C LEU A 642 -21.37 7.43 -22.75
N LEU A 643 -20.49 6.55 -23.22
CA LEU A 643 -19.09 6.88 -23.50
C LEU A 643 -18.73 6.67 -24.97
N ASP A 644 -18.98 5.47 -25.51
CA ASP A 644 -18.45 5.11 -26.82
C ASP A 644 -19.25 5.71 -27.97
N LEU A 645 -20.57 5.83 -27.84
CA LEU A 645 -21.44 6.50 -28.81
C LEU A 645 -21.11 7.99 -28.93
N PRO A 646 -21.00 8.80 -27.84
CA PRO A 646 -20.49 10.16 -27.94
C PRO A 646 -19.09 10.26 -28.55
N ARG A 647 -18.15 9.38 -28.17
CA ARG A 647 -16.80 9.38 -28.73
C ARG A 647 -16.78 9.03 -30.22
N TRP A 648 -17.58 8.06 -30.63
CA TRP A 648 -17.72 7.66 -32.03
C TRP A 648 -18.30 8.79 -32.86
N ILE A 649 -19.38 9.42 -32.38
CA ILE A 649 -19.97 10.64 -32.97
C ILE A 649 -18.90 11.72 -33.14
N MET A 650 -18.05 11.94 -32.13
CA MET A 650 -16.95 12.93 -32.18
C MET A 650 -15.76 12.52 -33.06
N ARG A 651 -15.61 11.23 -33.41
CA ARG A 651 -14.55 10.72 -34.31
C ARG A 651 -14.92 10.82 -35.79
N ILE A 652 -16.20 11.03 -36.13
CA ILE A 652 -16.63 11.23 -37.51
C ILE A 652 -15.98 12.52 -38.03
N THR A 653 -15.10 12.42 -39.02
CA THR A 653 -14.27 13.53 -39.53
C THR A 653 -15.11 14.73 -39.93
N PHE A 654 -16.21 14.51 -40.66
CA PHE A 654 -17.15 15.57 -41.05
C PHE A 654 -17.80 16.25 -39.84
N LEU A 655 -18.23 15.48 -38.83
CA LEU A 655 -18.88 16.04 -37.65
C LEU A 655 -17.87 16.79 -36.78
N ARG A 656 -16.65 16.30 -36.67
CA ARG A 656 -15.54 16.98 -35.99
C ARG A 656 -15.21 18.29 -36.69
N GLU A 657 -15.03 18.30 -38.01
CA GLU A 657 -14.79 19.51 -38.80
C GLU A 657 -15.96 20.50 -38.72
N PHE A 658 -17.20 20.00 -38.72
CA PHE A 658 -18.40 20.81 -38.53
C PHE A 658 -18.45 21.42 -37.12
N LEU A 659 -18.24 20.63 -36.07
CA LEU A 659 -18.23 21.07 -34.66
C LEU A 659 -17.06 22.03 -34.36
N HIS A 660 -15.95 21.90 -35.08
CA HIS A 660 -14.80 22.81 -35.04
C HIS A 660 -14.88 23.94 -36.08
N SER A 661 -15.96 24.03 -36.86
CA SER A 661 -16.12 25.12 -37.80
C SER A 661 -16.28 26.45 -37.05
N PRO A 662 -15.81 27.57 -37.63
CA PRO A 662 -15.95 28.89 -37.03
C PRO A 662 -17.42 29.21 -36.68
N VAL A 663 -18.36 28.72 -37.50
CA VAL A 663 -19.80 28.92 -37.34
C VAL A 663 -20.34 28.15 -36.13
N VAL A 664 -19.99 26.87 -35.96
CA VAL A 664 -20.49 26.09 -34.82
C VAL A 664 -19.81 26.51 -33.51
N ILE A 665 -18.53 26.88 -33.55
CA ILE A 665 -17.86 27.48 -32.38
C ILE A 665 -18.55 28.79 -32.00
N PHE A 666 -18.93 29.62 -32.99
CA PHE A 666 -19.71 30.82 -32.76
C PHE A 666 -21.07 30.50 -32.10
N PHE A 667 -21.87 29.59 -32.67
CA PHE A 667 -23.15 29.21 -32.07
C PHE A 667 -23.02 28.60 -30.66
N ARG A 668 -22.03 27.73 -30.44
CA ARG A 668 -21.80 27.12 -29.13
C ARG A 668 -21.48 28.18 -28.08
N ARG A 669 -20.59 29.11 -28.42
CA ARG A 669 -20.08 30.14 -27.52
C ARG A 669 -21.07 31.27 -27.26
N TYR A 670 -21.74 31.74 -28.31
CA TYR A 670 -22.62 32.90 -28.26
C TYR A 670 -24.09 32.54 -28.02
N LEU A 671 -24.52 31.29 -28.20
CA LEU A 671 -25.92 30.89 -28.02
C LEU A 671 -26.07 29.73 -27.03
N ALA A 672 -25.39 28.60 -27.25
CA ALA A 672 -25.65 27.38 -26.47
C ALA A 672 -25.15 27.45 -25.02
N SER A 673 -23.92 27.92 -24.78
CA SER A 673 -23.36 28.01 -23.43
C SER A 673 -24.12 28.98 -22.51
N PRO A 674 -24.47 30.21 -22.94
CA PRO A 674 -25.34 31.10 -22.16
C PRO A 674 -26.73 30.52 -21.90
N LEU A 675 -27.31 29.79 -22.87
CA LEU A 675 -28.61 29.15 -22.72
C LEU A 675 -28.58 28.02 -21.68
N LEU A 676 -27.57 27.15 -21.72
CA LEU A 676 -27.40 26.05 -20.76
C LEU A 676 -27.20 26.56 -19.33
N LEU A 677 -26.41 27.61 -19.14
CA LEU A 677 -26.25 28.25 -17.82
C LEU A 677 -27.54 28.92 -17.35
N THR A 678 -28.28 29.57 -18.26
CA THR A 678 -29.61 30.11 -17.96
C THR A 678 -30.58 29.02 -17.53
N ILE A 679 -30.59 27.87 -18.20
CA ILE A 679 -31.40 26.70 -17.84
C ILE A 679 -30.98 26.16 -16.47
N PHE A 680 -29.68 26.00 -16.23
CA PHE A 680 -29.16 25.49 -14.96
C PHE A 680 -29.49 26.39 -13.78
N PHE A 681 -29.16 27.69 -13.85
CA PHE A 681 -29.43 28.63 -12.77
C PHE A 681 -30.91 28.86 -12.52
N ARG A 682 -31.76 28.72 -13.55
CA ARG A 682 -33.20 28.92 -13.40
C ARG A 682 -33.96 27.68 -12.94
N TYR A 683 -33.62 26.50 -13.45
CA TYR A 683 -34.42 25.29 -13.25
C TYR A 683 -33.76 24.22 -12.39
N LEU A 684 -32.41 24.13 -12.37
CA LEU A 684 -31.69 23.06 -11.68
C LEU A 684 -31.05 23.50 -10.36
N LEU A 685 -30.56 24.73 -10.28
CA LEU A 685 -29.86 25.24 -9.09
C LEU A 685 -30.80 25.49 -7.89
N PRO A 686 -32.02 26.07 -8.04
CA PRO A 686 -32.92 26.29 -6.91
C PRO A 686 -33.30 25.02 -6.13
N PRO A 687 -33.71 23.90 -6.76
CA PRO A 687 -34.01 22.67 -6.01
C PRO A 687 -32.75 22.05 -5.37
N LEU A 688 -31.56 22.23 -5.97
CA LEU A 688 -30.30 21.74 -5.41
C LEU A 688 -29.86 22.53 -4.17
N ILE A 689 -30.03 23.86 -4.17
CA ILE A 689 -29.75 24.70 -3.00
C ILE A 689 -30.73 24.37 -1.87
N ARG A 690 -32.01 24.16 -2.19
CA ARG A 690 -33.03 23.73 -1.23
C ARG A 690 -32.62 22.41 -0.55
N LEU A 691 -32.22 21.41 -1.35
CA LEU A 691 -31.72 20.12 -0.85
C LEU A 691 -30.52 20.29 0.10
N ILE A 692 -29.53 21.12 -0.23
CA ILE A 692 -28.34 21.34 0.61
C ILE A 692 -28.70 22.03 1.92
N ILE A 693 -29.57 23.04 1.88
CA ILE A 693 -30.02 23.76 3.08
C ILE A 693 -30.79 22.81 3.99
N GLU A 694 -31.73 22.03 3.46
CA GLU A 694 -32.51 21.05 4.23
C GLU A 694 -31.63 19.92 4.81
N THR A 695 -30.57 19.51 4.11
CA THR A 695 -29.65 18.45 4.58
C THR A 695 -28.71 18.92 5.71
N PHE A 696 -28.36 20.22 5.76
CA PHE A 696 -27.41 20.76 6.75
C PHE A 696 -28.06 21.61 7.85
N ALA A 697 -29.26 22.14 7.65
CA ALA A 697 -29.99 22.91 8.65
C ALA A 697 -30.77 21.95 9.57
N TRP A 698 -30.10 21.44 10.60
CA TRP A 698 -30.71 20.57 11.61
C TRP A 698 -31.65 21.31 12.58
N PHE A 699 -31.82 22.63 12.44
CA PHE A 699 -32.78 23.45 13.17
C PHE A 699 -33.29 24.59 12.28
N ASN A 700 -34.63 24.73 12.24
CA ASN A 700 -35.47 25.74 11.58
C ASN A 700 -35.78 25.52 10.09
N GLU A 701 -37.08 25.38 9.80
CA GLU A 701 -37.67 25.71 8.51
C GLU A 701 -37.31 27.16 8.16
N PRO A 702 -36.53 27.41 7.10
CA PRO A 702 -36.42 28.75 6.55
C PRO A 702 -37.62 28.95 5.63
N ASP A 703 -38.47 29.94 5.93
CA ASP A 703 -39.38 30.58 4.97
C ASP A 703 -38.55 31.27 3.87
N LEU A 704 -37.89 30.46 3.03
CA LEU A 704 -37.28 30.92 1.80
C LEU A 704 -38.40 31.01 0.78
N ALA A 705 -39.03 32.20 0.73
CA ALA A 705 -39.94 32.57 -0.34
C ALA A 705 -39.34 32.14 -1.70
N PRO A 706 -40.14 31.55 -2.61
CA PRO A 706 -39.62 31.03 -3.85
C PRO A 706 -38.95 32.16 -4.64
N LEU A 707 -37.61 32.11 -4.73
CA LEU A 707 -36.77 32.89 -5.65
C LEU A 707 -37.04 32.52 -7.12
N THR A 708 -38.25 32.13 -7.47
CA THR A 708 -38.68 31.78 -8.82
C THR A 708 -39.65 32.84 -9.32
N PHE A 709 -39.12 33.93 -9.87
CA PHE A 709 -39.92 34.92 -10.60
C PHE A 709 -40.37 34.32 -11.96
N PRO A 710 -41.67 34.16 -12.25
CA PRO A 710 -42.17 33.35 -13.37
C PRO A 710 -42.31 34.10 -14.71
N THR A 711 -41.41 35.04 -15.04
CA THR A 711 -41.47 35.79 -16.32
C THR A 711 -40.34 35.41 -17.27
N TRP A 712 -40.65 35.29 -18.56
CA TRP A 712 -39.69 35.08 -19.66
C TRP A 712 -38.60 36.16 -19.72
N GLN A 713 -38.91 37.37 -19.22
CA GLN A 713 -37.99 38.50 -19.09
C GLN A 713 -36.79 38.18 -18.20
N ASN A 714 -36.96 37.35 -17.16
CA ASN A 714 -35.84 36.93 -16.31
C ASN A 714 -34.94 35.89 -16.98
N SER A 715 -35.50 34.99 -17.78
CA SER A 715 -34.69 34.09 -18.61
C SER A 715 -33.87 34.88 -19.63
N LEU A 716 -34.45 35.93 -20.22
CA LEU A 716 -33.74 36.83 -21.12
C LEU A 716 -32.66 37.64 -20.40
N PHE A 717 -32.93 38.11 -19.17
CA PHE A 717 -31.95 38.82 -18.34
C PHE A 717 -30.75 37.92 -17.97
N TRP A 718 -31.00 36.70 -17.49
CA TRP A 718 -29.94 35.73 -17.20
C TRP A 718 -29.18 35.32 -18.46
N PHE A 719 -29.87 35.09 -19.57
CA PHE A 719 -29.25 34.79 -20.85
C PHE A 719 -28.36 35.93 -21.33
N ALA A 720 -28.86 37.18 -21.33
CA ALA A 720 -28.09 38.35 -21.71
C ALA A 720 -26.91 38.60 -20.76
N GLY A 721 -27.10 38.39 -19.45
CA GLY A 721 -26.05 38.46 -18.43
C GLY A 721 -24.95 37.43 -18.68
N PHE A 722 -25.29 36.15 -18.84
CA PHE A 722 -24.31 35.11 -19.16
C PHE A 722 -23.67 35.32 -20.54
N PHE A 723 -24.42 35.80 -21.53
CA PHE A 723 -23.91 36.14 -22.85
C PHE A 723 -22.83 37.23 -22.77
N LEU A 724 -23.08 38.31 -22.04
CA LEU A 724 -22.12 39.41 -21.85
C LEU A 724 -20.92 38.98 -21.02
N ILE A 725 -21.16 38.24 -19.92
CA ILE A 725 -20.10 37.75 -19.04
C ILE A 725 -19.17 36.81 -19.81
N LEU A 726 -19.68 35.70 -20.36
CA LEU A 726 -18.87 34.66 -21.03
C LEU A 726 -18.11 35.17 -22.26
N ASN A 727 -18.63 36.21 -22.94
CA ASN A 727 -17.98 36.76 -24.14
C ASN A 727 -17.04 37.94 -23.86
N SER A 728 -17.09 38.54 -22.67
CA SER A 728 -16.15 39.58 -22.26
C SER A 728 -14.73 39.03 -21.99
N ARG A 729 -13.69 39.87 -22.06
CA ARG A 729 -12.33 39.50 -21.62
C ARG A 729 -12.30 39.11 -20.13
N MET A 730 -13.12 39.75 -19.29
CA MET A 730 -13.17 39.50 -17.86
C MET A 730 -13.85 38.16 -17.53
N GLY A 731 -14.97 37.84 -18.18
CA GLY A 731 -15.65 36.56 -17.95
C GLY A 731 -14.93 35.36 -18.53
N ARG A 732 -14.12 35.51 -19.60
CA ARG A 732 -13.17 34.46 -20.01
C ARG A 732 -12.16 34.12 -18.92
N ASN A 733 -11.58 35.14 -18.28
CA ASN A 733 -10.68 34.93 -17.15
C ASN A 733 -11.40 34.30 -15.94
N VAL A 734 -12.65 34.70 -15.66
CA VAL A 734 -13.46 34.12 -14.57
C VAL A 734 -13.86 32.67 -14.86
N GLU A 735 -14.28 32.35 -16.08
CA GLU A 735 -14.58 30.98 -16.52
C GLU A 735 -13.34 30.09 -16.36
N GLU A 736 -12.17 30.60 -16.76
CA GLU A 736 -10.89 29.90 -16.58
C GLU A 736 -10.56 29.68 -15.11
N VAL A 737 -10.66 30.71 -14.26
CA VAL A 737 -10.42 30.60 -12.82
C VAL A 737 -11.43 29.66 -12.15
N ALA A 738 -12.69 29.67 -12.58
CA ALA A 738 -13.74 28.78 -12.07
C ALA A 738 -13.52 27.33 -12.48
N LEU A 739 -13.20 27.07 -13.75
CA LEU A 739 -12.84 25.73 -14.24
C LEU A 739 -11.57 25.21 -13.57
N GLU A 740 -10.59 26.08 -13.35
CA GLU A 740 -9.36 25.74 -12.65
C GLU A 740 -9.63 25.44 -11.17
N THR A 741 -10.48 26.24 -10.51
CA THR A 741 -10.87 26.01 -9.12
C THR A 741 -11.70 24.74 -8.97
N ALA A 742 -12.64 24.48 -9.90
CA ALA A 742 -13.43 23.26 -9.95
C ALA A 742 -12.55 22.04 -10.24
N GLN A 743 -11.58 22.15 -11.15
CA GLN A 743 -10.62 21.09 -11.43
C GLN A 743 -9.66 20.86 -10.26
N ARG A 744 -9.17 21.91 -9.60
CA ARG A 744 -8.35 21.83 -8.39
C ARG A 744 -9.16 21.21 -7.25
N ALA A 745 -10.42 21.63 -7.06
CA ALA A 745 -11.33 21.06 -6.08
C ALA A 745 -11.62 19.59 -6.37
N TRP A 746 -11.93 19.22 -7.61
CA TRP A 746 -12.16 17.83 -7.99
C TRP A 746 -10.90 16.98 -7.88
N HIS A 747 -9.74 17.50 -8.28
CA HIS A 747 -8.46 16.82 -8.09
C HIS A 747 -8.15 16.63 -6.61
N ARG A 748 -8.34 17.67 -5.78
CA ARG A 748 -8.26 17.57 -4.33
C ARG A 748 -9.25 16.55 -3.80
N ILE A 749 -10.51 16.53 -4.24
CA ILE A 749 -11.54 15.58 -3.77
C ILE A 749 -11.21 14.14 -4.18
N ARG A 750 -10.92 13.89 -5.46
CA ARG A 750 -10.68 12.56 -6.04
C ARG A 750 -9.32 11.97 -5.64
N VAL A 751 -8.25 12.75 -5.74
CA VAL A 751 -6.87 12.26 -5.54
C VAL A 751 -6.40 12.47 -4.11
N GLY A 752 -6.88 13.54 -3.45
CA GLY A 752 -6.50 13.87 -2.08
C GLY A 752 -7.52 13.39 -1.06
N ILE A 753 -8.76 13.87 -1.10
CA ILE A 753 -9.65 13.82 0.06
C ILE A 753 -10.24 12.43 0.20
N PHE A 754 -10.88 11.82 -0.80
CA PHE A 754 -11.51 10.51 -0.56
C PHE A 754 -10.49 9.42 -0.23
N ILE A 755 -9.44 9.29 -1.06
CA ILE A 755 -8.40 8.26 -0.85
C ILE A 755 -7.58 8.58 0.39
N ALA A 756 -7.11 9.82 0.59
CA ALA A 756 -6.35 10.12 1.79
C ALA A 756 -7.22 10.15 3.04
N PHE A 757 -8.52 10.46 2.97
CA PHE A 757 -9.44 10.36 4.12
C PHE A 757 -9.71 8.90 4.47
N PHE A 758 -9.93 8.04 3.47
CA PHE A 758 -10.04 6.59 3.70
C PHE A 758 -8.73 6.02 4.27
N ASP A 759 -7.59 6.33 3.65
CA ASP A 759 -6.27 5.91 4.14
C ASP A 759 -5.99 6.52 5.53
N LEU A 760 -6.39 7.77 5.79
CA LEU A 760 -6.25 8.42 7.09
C LEU A 760 -7.13 7.74 8.14
N ILE A 761 -8.38 7.41 7.83
CA ILE A 761 -9.27 6.66 8.72
C ILE A 761 -8.64 5.30 9.02
N MET A 762 -8.26 4.54 7.99
CA MET A 762 -7.68 3.20 8.16
C MET A 762 -6.36 3.25 8.93
N GLU A 763 -5.48 4.20 8.62
CA GLU A 763 -4.19 4.36 9.29
C GLU A 763 -4.36 4.89 10.72
N SER A 764 -5.28 5.83 10.96
CA SER A 764 -5.59 6.33 12.30
C SER A 764 -6.21 5.24 13.16
N PHE A 765 -7.16 4.48 12.61
CA PHE A 765 -7.79 3.35 13.30
C PHE A 765 -6.75 2.27 13.66
N LYS A 766 -5.90 1.89 12.69
CA LYS A 766 -4.80 0.95 12.95
C LYS A 766 -3.86 1.45 14.04
N LYS A 767 -3.49 2.74 14.01
CA LYS A 767 -2.67 3.37 15.06
C LYS A 767 -3.36 3.37 16.42
N ILE A 768 -4.67 3.64 16.48
CA ILE A 768 -5.45 3.62 17.71
C ILE A 768 -5.51 2.20 18.28
N LEU A 769 -5.84 1.19 17.47
CA LEU A 769 -5.84 -0.20 17.92
C LEU A 769 -4.47 -0.63 18.42
N GLU A 770 -3.40 -0.38 17.65
CA GLU A 770 -2.03 -0.68 18.06
C GLU A 770 -1.66 0.06 19.36
N TRP A 771 -2.10 1.31 19.51
CA TRP A 771 -1.86 2.10 20.73
C TRP A 771 -2.60 1.51 21.93
N ILE A 772 -3.88 1.14 21.78
CA ILE A 772 -4.67 0.48 22.83
C ILE A 772 -4.00 -0.84 23.22
N GLU A 773 -3.64 -1.70 22.25
CA GLU A 773 -2.97 -2.97 22.52
C GLU A 773 -1.62 -2.76 23.22
N ARG A 774 -0.82 -1.80 22.76
CA ARG A 774 0.46 -1.44 23.41
C ARG A 774 0.25 -0.90 24.80
N PHE A 775 -0.78 -0.09 25.03
CA PHE A 775 -1.10 0.45 26.35
C PHE A 775 -1.51 -0.67 27.31
N LEU A 776 -2.44 -1.53 26.90
CA LEU A 776 -2.84 -2.71 27.67
C LEU A 776 -1.63 -3.59 27.99
N TYR A 777 -0.79 -3.86 26.99
CA TYR A 777 0.43 -4.64 27.19
C TYR A 777 1.44 -3.95 28.11
N ALA A 778 1.63 -2.64 28.00
CA ALA A 778 2.58 -1.91 28.84
C ALA A 778 2.18 -1.96 30.31
N VAL A 779 0.88 -1.87 30.60
CA VAL A 779 0.36 -2.03 31.96
C VAL A 779 0.46 -3.48 32.41
N ASP A 780 0.13 -4.46 31.55
CA ASP A 780 0.35 -5.89 31.83
C ASP A 780 1.81 -6.15 32.20
N GLU A 781 2.75 -5.57 31.46
CA GLU A 781 4.19 -5.71 31.68
C GLU A 781 4.64 -5.05 32.98
N TRP A 782 4.09 -3.88 33.32
CA TRP A 782 4.35 -3.21 34.58
C TRP A 782 3.84 -4.01 35.79
N LEU A 783 2.69 -4.67 35.64
CA LEU A 783 2.09 -5.54 36.67
C LEU A 783 2.82 -6.88 36.85
N ARG A 784 3.72 -7.27 35.94
CA ARG A 784 4.56 -8.46 36.10
C ARG A 784 5.61 -8.23 37.18
N PHE A 785 5.83 -9.22 38.03
CA PHE A 785 6.82 -9.16 39.10
C PHE A 785 8.20 -9.57 38.57
N ARG A 786 9.25 -8.80 38.89
CA ARG A 786 10.63 -9.08 38.46
C ARG A 786 11.48 -9.55 39.65
N SER A 787 12.41 -10.48 39.46
CA SER A 787 13.33 -10.89 40.53
C SER A 787 14.12 -9.69 41.06
N GLY A 788 14.10 -9.48 42.37
CA GLY A 788 14.72 -8.32 43.05
C GLY A 788 13.76 -7.19 43.41
N GLU A 789 12.47 -7.26 43.06
CA GLU A 789 11.45 -6.35 43.56
C GLU A 789 11.08 -6.64 45.03
N THR A 790 10.71 -5.60 45.78
CA THR A 790 10.34 -5.71 47.21
C THR A 790 9.00 -6.44 47.41
N GLU A 791 8.82 -7.11 48.56
CA GLU A 791 7.56 -7.80 48.90
C GLU A 791 6.33 -6.88 48.94
N ARG A 792 6.50 -5.59 49.30
CA ARG A 792 5.41 -4.60 49.20
C ARG A 792 4.90 -4.44 47.77
N MET A 793 5.81 -4.47 46.78
CA MET A 793 5.46 -4.41 45.37
C MET A 793 4.72 -5.67 44.93
N LEU A 794 5.09 -6.85 45.46
CA LEU A 794 4.35 -8.10 45.21
C LEU A 794 2.90 -7.97 45.69
N ALA A 795 2.68 -7.47 46.90
CA ALA A 795 1.33 -7.29 47.46
C ALA A 795 0.48 -6.30 46.61
N VAL A 796 1.06 -5.17 46.20
CA VAL A 796 0.40 -4.20 45.33
C VAL A 796 0.02 -4.84 43.99
N LYS A 797 0.96 -5.55 43.34
CA LYS A 797 0.72 -6.24 42.06
C LYS A 797 -0.31 -7.36 42.19
N ALA A 798 -0.33 -8.09 43.31
CA ALA A 798 -1.30 -9.15 43.59
C ALA A 798 -2.76 -8.66 43.63
N VAL A 799 -2.99 -7.42 44.07
CA VAL A 799 -4.32 -6.79 44.10
C VAL A 799 -4.66 -6.12 42.77
N LEU A 800 -3.70 -5.42 42.15
CA LEU A 800 -3.94 -4.70 40.90
C LEU A 800 -4.08 -5.63 39.70
N ALA A 801 -3.36 -6.76 39.65
CA ALA A 801 -3.35 -7.65 38.48
C ALA A 801 -4.73 -8.25 38.15
N PRO A 802 -5.53 -8.79 39.10
CA PRO A 802 -6.88 -9.28 38.82
C PRO A 802 -7.82 -8.19 38.35
N PHE A 803 -7.79 -7.03 39.00
CA PHE A 803 -8.63 -5.89 38.64
C PHE A 803 -8.30 -5.41 37.22
N TRP A 804 -7.00 -5.29 36.90
CA TRP A 804 -6.54 -4.94 35.57
C TRP A 804 -6.91 -6.00 34.52
N GLY A 805 -6.92 -7.28 34.89
CA GLY A 805 -7.40 -8.36 34.03
C GLY A 805 -8.86 -8.16 33.59
N ILE A 806 -9.73 -7.74 34.51
CA ILE A 806 -11.15 -7.41 34.21
C ILE A 806 -11.23 -6.20 33.26
N VAL A 807 -10.46 -5.14 33.56
CA VAL A 807 -10.40 -3.94 32.71
C VAL A 807 -9.90 -4.29 31.30
N THR A 808 -8.85 -5.09 31.20
CA THR A 808 -8.27 -5.53 29.92
C THR A 808 -9.28 -6.34 29.11
N PHE A 809 -10.01 -7.26 29.75
CA PHE A 809 -11.09 -8.01 29.11
C PHE A 809 -12.20 -7.08 28.62
N ALA A 810 -12.69 -6.16 29.45
CA ALA A 810 -13.76 -5.24 29.09
C ALA A 810 -13.35 -4.32 27.93
N VAL A 811 -12.13 -3.77 27.95
CA VAL A 811 -11.61 -2.94 26.86
C VAL A 811 -11.50 -3.74 25.57
N ARG A 812 -10.97 -4.97 25.59
CA ARG A 812 -10.87 -5.80 24.39
C ARG A 812 -12.23 -6.22 23.86
N PHE A 813 -13.16 -6.61 24.73
CA PHE A 813 -14.53 -6.91 24.36
C PHE A 813 -15.18 -5.72 23.65
N CYS A 814 -15.16 -4.53 24.26
CA CYS A 814 -15.74 -3.33 23.65
C CYS A 814 -15.04 -2.95 22.34
N VAL A 815 -13.70 -2.94 22.31
CA VAL A 815 -12.94 -2.51 21.14
C VAL A 815 -13.09 -3.49 19.98
N THR A 816 -12.86 -4.79 20.20
CA THR A 816 -12.83 -5.80 19.13
C THR A 816 -14.22 -6.19 18.65
N LEU A 817 -15.20 -6.30 19.55
CA LEU A 817 -16.55 -6.78 19.22
C LEU A 817 -17.52 -5.65 18.86
N LEU A 818 -17.48 -4.53 19.59
CA LEU A 818 -18.51 -3.48 19.47
C LEU A 818 -18.05 -2.30 18.62
N ILE A 819 -16.83 -1.79 18.85
CA ILE A 819 -16.36 -0.53 18.25
C ILE A 819 -15.66 -0.75 16.92
N GLU A 820 -14.70 -1.68 16.84
CA GLU A 820 -13.89 -1.94 15.65
C GLU A 820 -14.75 -2.18 14.40
N PRO A 821 -15.79 -3.06 14.43
CA PRO A 821 -16.58 -3.33 13.24
C PRO A 821 -17.39 -2.11 12.77
N GLN A 822 -17.72 -1.18 13.67
CA GLN A 822 -18.50 0.01 13.33
C GLN A 822 -17.65 1.11 12.72
N ILE A 823 -16.43 1.30 13.21
CA ILE A 823 -15.57 2.37 12.71
C ILE A 823 -14.80 1.92 11.48
N ASN A 824 -14.42 0.64 11.41
CA ASN A 824 -13.66 0.12 10.28
C ASN A 824 -14.54 0.06 9.02
N PRO A 825 -14.30 0.90 7.99
CA PRO A 825 -15.17 0.99 6.82
C PRO A 825 -15.30 -0.34 6.06
N ILE A 826 -14.30 -1.21 6.14
CA ILE A 826 -14.32 -2.54 5.52
C ILE A 826 -15.27 -3.50 6.27
N LYS A 827 -15.40 -3.34 7.59
CA LYS A 827 -16.28 -4.17 8.41
C LYS A 827 -17.68 -3.56 8.55
N HIS A 828 -17.78 -2.25 8.43
CA HIS A 828 -19.03 -1.51 8.61
C HIS A 828 -20.02 -1.76 7.45
N PHE A 829 -19.57 -1.59 6.20
CA PHE A 829 -20.45 -1.74 5.04
C PHE A 829 -20.38 -3.16 4.45
N PRO A 830 -21.53 -3.80 4.10
CA PRO A 830 -22.91 -3.33 4.30
C PRO A 830 -23.55 -3.79 5.61
N VAL A 831 -22.98 -4.78 6.31
CA VAL A 831 -23.65 -5.54 7.38
C VAL A 831 -24.02 -4.67 8.58
N VAL A 832 -23.07 -3.90 9.12
CA VAL A 832 -23.30 -3.07 10.30
C VAL A 832 -24.31 -1.97 9.99
N THR A 833 -24.29 -1.40 8.79
CA THR A 833 -25.27 -0.40 8.34
C THR A 833 -26.68 -0.97 8.31
N VAL A 834 -26.86 -2.18 7.76
CA VAL A 834 -28.16 -2.85 7.71
C VAL A 834 -28.63 -3.20 9.13
N SER A 835 -27.74 -3.74 9.98
CA SER A 835 -28.06 -4.04 11.37
C SER A 835 -28.46 -2.79 12.17
N HIS A 836 -27.81 -1.64 11.96
CA HIS A 836 -28.23 -0.37 12.57
C HIS A 836 -29.67 -0.03 12.19
N LYS A 837 -30.03 -0.12 10.90
CA LYS A 837 -31.39 0.18 10.44
C LYS A 837 -32.44 -0.76 11.02
N ILE A 838 -32.10 -2.04 11.22
CA ILE A 838 -33.03 -3.03 11.80
C ILE A 838 -33.22 -2.79 13.32
N ILE A 839 -32.16 -2.41 14.03
CA ILE A 839 -32.19 -2.30 15.51
C ILE A 839 -32.63 -0.90 15.97
N LEU A 840 -32.37 0.16 15.20
CA LEU A 840 -32.69 1.54 15.58
C LEU A 840 -34.18 1.76 15.93
N PRO A 841 -35.17 1.19 15.20
CA PRO A 841 -36.59 1.29 15.58
C PRO A 841 -36.92 0.67 16.95
N LEU A 842 -36.08 -0.25 17.44
CA LEU A 842 -36.24 -0.89 18.75
C LEU A 842 -35.80 0.02 19.91
N LEU A 843 -35.22 1.19 19.65
CA LEU A 843 -34.73 2.10 20.68
C LEU A 843 -35.82 2.51 21.68
N PHE A 844 -36.95 3.02 21.20
CA PHE A 844 -38.03 3.48 22.08
C PHE A 844 -38.77 2.34 22.80
N PRO A 845 -39.09 1.20 22.14
CA PRO A 845 -39.61 0.02 22.83
C PRO A 845 -38.64 -0.52 23.89
N PHE A 846 -37.34 -0.56 23.60
CA PHE A 846 -36.36 -1.06 24.55
C PHE A 846 -36.15 -0.10 25.74
N ALA A 847 -36.08 1.21 25.48
CA ALA A 847 -36.03 2.23 26.52
C ALA A 847 -37.26 2.19 27.43
N SER A 848 -38.46 1.99 26.87
CA SER A 848 -39.69 1.89 27.66
C SER A 848 -39.73 0.65 28.56
N ILE A 849 -39.17 -0.49 28.12
CA ILE A 849 -39.00 -1.70 28.94
C ILE A 849 -38.01 -1.48 30.09
N LEU A 850 -36.95 -0.70 29.86
CA LEU A 850 -35.92 -0.40 30.87
C LEU A 850 -36.34 0.71 31.85
N LYS A 851 -37.29 1.56 31.48
CA LYS A 851 -37.73 2.72 32.27
C LYS A 851 -38.17 2.37 33.70
N PRO A 852 -38.94 1.28 33.95
CA PRO A 852 -39.32 0.88 35.30
C PRO A 852 -38.14 0.49 36.21
N THR A 853 -37.02 0.02 35.65
CA THR A 853 -35.87 -0.46 36.44
C THR A 853 -34.74 0.57 36.53
N LEU A 854 -34.49 1.36 35.49
CA LEU A 854 -33.35 2.27 35.37
C LEU A 854 -33.71 3.75 35.43
N GLY A 855 -35.00 4.11 35.40
CA GLY A 855 -35.45 5.50 35.50
C GLY A 855 -34.84 6.41 34.42
N ALA A 856 -34.21 7.50 34.84
CA ALA A 856 -33.59 8.48 33.95
C ALA A 856 -32.41 7.93 33.11
N TRP A 857 -31.81 6.80 33.51
CA TRP A 857 -30.72 6.17 32.76
C TRP A 857 -31.22 5.25 31.64
N ALA A 858 -32.53 4.95 31.59
CA ALA A 858 -33.09 4.01 30.62
C ALA A 858 -32.83 4.43 29.17
N ASP A 859 -33.03 5.70 28.84
CA ASP A 859 -32.81 6.23 27.49
C ASP A 859 -31.32 6.19 27.12
N ALA A 860 -30.42 6.52 28.05
CA ALA A 860 -28.98 6.48 27.84
C ALA A 860 -28.46 5.03 27.65
N VAL A 861 -28.95 4.09 28.45
CA VAL A 861 -28.60 2.66 28.34
C VAL A 861 -29.17 2.06 27.07
N ALA A 862 -30.43 2.34 26.74
CA ALA A 862 -31.06 1.88 25.51
C ALA A 862 -30.31 2.41 24.28
N THR A 863 -29.96 3.70 24.27
CA THR A 863 -29.15 4.32 23.21
C THR A 863 -27.80 3.61 23.10
N THR A 864 -27.09 3.44 24.21
CA THR A 864 -25.78 2.79 24.20
C THR A 864 -25.84 1.35 23.67
N VAL A 865 -26.83 0.56 24.09
CA VAL A 865 -27.00 -0.82 23.63
C VAL A 865 -27.37 -0.86 22.16
N VAL A 866 -28.35 -0.07 21.71
CA VAL A 866 -28.83 -0.06 20.32
C VAL A 866 -27.74 0.37 19.35
N PHE A 867 -26.92 1.37 19.71
CA PHE A 867 -25.82 1.82 18.86
C PHE A 867 -24.61 0.88 18.89
N LEU A 868 -24.33 0.17 19.99
CA LEU A 868 -23.17 -0.75 20.05
C LEU A 868 -23.46 -2.16 19.50
N THR A 869 -24.71 -2.64 19.58
CA THR A 869 -25.11 -4.00 19.17
C THR A 869 -24.82 -4.34 17.70
N PRO A 870 -25.03 -3.42 16.72
CA PRO A 870 -24.71 -3.67 15.32
C PRO A 870 -23.25 -4.10 15.06
N GLY A 871 -22.32 -3.68 15.93
CA GLY A 871 -20.91 -4.08 15.85
C GLY A 871 -20.73 -5.60 15.94
N ILE A 872 -21.56 -6.28 16.75
CA ILE A 872 -21.54 -7.73 16.93
C ILE A 872 -21.78 -8.44 15.59
N PHE A 873 -22.73 -7.98 14.79
CA PHE A 873 -23.03 -8.60 13.49
C PHE A 873 -21.89 -8.43 12.49
N GLY A 874 -21.29 -7.24 12.45
CA GLY A 874 -20.08 -6.99 11.66
C GLY A 874 -18.95 -7.94 12.05
N PHE A 875 -18.67 -8.05 13.35
CA PHE A 875 -17.69 -8.99 13.87
C PHE A 875 -18.00 -10.45 13.49
N LEU A 876 -19.25 -10.91 13.72
CA LEU A 876 -19.66 -12.28 13.45
C LEU A 876 -19.46 -12.69 12.00
N VAL A 877 -19.80 -11.83 11.03
CA VAL A 877 -19.64 -12.17 9.61
C VAL A 877 -18.18 -12.45 9.26
N TRP A 878 -17.25 -11.65 9.78
CA TRP A 878 -15.82 -11.84 9.53
C TRP A 878 -15.26 -13.05 10.29
N GLU A 879 -15.63 -13.25 11.55
CA GLU A 879 -15.17 -14.41 12.32
C GLU A 879 -15.71 -15.73 11.78
N LEU A 880 -17.00 -15.78 11.42
CA LEU A 880 -17.60 -16.99 10.86
C LEU A 880 -17.00 -17.32 9.49
N LYS A 881 -16.66 -16.31 8.68
CA LYS A 881 -15.95 -16.51 7.41
C LYS A 881 -14.57 -17.15 7.62
N GLU A 882 -13.81 -16.71 8.63
CA GLU A 882 -12.51 -17.31 8.93
C GLU A 882 -12.65 -18.69 9.58
N ASN A 883 -13.62 -18.89 10.46
CA ASN A 883 -13.94 -20.20 11.05
C ASN A 883 -14.37 -21.23 9.99
N TRP A 884 -15.11 -20.79 8.96
CA TRP A 884 -15.52 -21.64 7.85
C TRP A 884 -14.32 -22.27 7.13
N LYS A 885 -13.27 -21.46 6.87
CA LYS A 885 -12.05 -21.87 6.15
C LYS A 885 -11.12 -22.78 6.96
N LEU A 886 -11.38 -22.99 8.25
CA LEU A 886 -10.56 -23.85 9.09
C LEU A 886 -10.65 -25.33 8.69
N TYR A 887 -11.82 -25.78 8.23
CA TYR A 887 -12.10 -27.21 8.07
C TYR A 887 -11.80 -27.71 6.66
N GLY A 888 -11.20 -28.90 6.56
CA GLY A 888 -10.77 -29.50 5.29
C GLY A 888 -11.89 -29.64 4.26
N GLY A 889 -13.09 -30.06 4.67
CA GLY A 889 -14.23 -30.20 3.76
C GLY A 889 -14.84 -28.87 3.26
N ASN A 890 -14.36 -27.72 3.74
CA ASN A 890 -14.77 -26.38 3.30
C ASN A 890 -13.73 -25.74 2.37
N ARG A 891 -12.60 -26.42 2.16
CA ARG A 891 -11.55 -25.99 1.25
C ARG A 891 -12.06 -25.90 -0.19
N SER A 892 -11.48 -25.00 -0.95
CA SER A 892 -11.63 -25.01 -2.41
C SER A 892 -11.16 -26.36 -2.97
N PRO A 893 -11.87 -26.94 -3.95
CA PRO A 893 -11.40 -28.14 -4.64
C PRO A 893 -10.22 -27.84 -5.57
N TYR A 894 -9.93 -26.57 -5.85
CA TYR A 894 -8.85 -26.13 -6.73
C TYR A 894 -7.71 -25.51 -5.94
N LEU A 895 -6.51 -25.54 -6.52
CA LEU A 895 -5.36 -24.80 -6.02
C LEU A 895 -5.52 -23.31 -6.32
N ASP A 896 -5.90 -22.53 -5.32
CA ASP A 896 -6.17 -21.09 -5.42
C ASP A 896 -4.93 -20.23 -5.11
N PRO A 897 -4.90 -18.97 -5.60
CA PRO A 897 -3.86 -18.01 -5.25
C PRO A 897 -3.74 -17.79 -3.73
N VAL A 898 -2.51 -17.79 -3.23
CA VAL A 898 -2.18 -17.65 -1.81
C VAL A 898 -1.97 -16.17 -1.45
N LEU A 899 -2.27 -15.84 -0.19
CA LEU A 899 -1.99 -14.52 0.35
C LEU A 899 -0.51 -14.41 0.76
N ILE A 900 0.14 -13.36 0.32
CA ILE A 900 1.54 -13.02 0.55
C ILE A 900 1.60 -11.91 1.62
N GLY A 901 2.46 -12.13 2.63
CA GLY A 901 2.74 -11.15 3.68
C GLY A 901 1.57 -10.87 4.64
N HIS A 902 1.78 -9.87 5.51
CA HIS A 902 0.85 -9.54 6.60
C HIS A 902 -0.37 -8.73 6.15
N HIS A 903 -0.29 -8.10 4.97
CA HIS A 903 -1.37 -7.29 4.41
C HIS A 903 -2.44 -8.12 3.67
N GLY A 904 -2.20 -9.43 3.46
CA GLY A 904 -3.19 -10.31 2.84
C GLY A 904 -3.40 -10.02 1.36
N GLU A 905 -2.31 -9.74 0.64
CA GLU A 905 -2.32 -9.43 -0.80
C GLU A 905 -1.82 -10.64 -1.58
N ASN A 906 -2.38 -10.93 -2.75
CA ASN A 906 -1.79 -11.94 -3.66
C ASN A 906 -0.83 -11.26 -4.65
N MET A 907 -0.07 -12.04 -5.43
CA MET A 907 0.90 -11.50 -6.40
C MET A 907 0.26 -10.47 -7.33
N ARG A 908 -0.93 -10.78 -7.85
CA ARG A 908 -1.70 -9.87 -8.71
C ARG A 908 -2.01 -8.54 -8.03
N ARG A 909 -2.35 -8.53 -6.73
CA ARG A 909 -2.59 -7.31 -5.96
C ARG A 909 -1.31 -6.54 -5.64
N LEU A 910 -0.15 -7.20 -5.58
CA LEU A 910 1.14 -6.52 -5.39
C LEU A 910 1.55 -5.74 -6.64
N LEU A 911 1.44 -6.37 -7.81
CA LEU A 911 1.90 -5.85 -9.09
C LEU A 911 0.87 -4.95 -9.80
N ARG A 912 -0.41 -5.33 -9.85
CA ARG A 912 -1.39 -4.62 -10.70
C ARG A 912 -1.97 -3.37 -10.02
N PRO A 913 -1.80 -2.16 -10.59
CA PRO A 913 -2.40 -0.94 -10.05
C PRO A 913 -3.94 -1.00 -10.07
N GLY A 914 -4.57 -0.62 -8.96
CA GLY A 914 -6.01 -0.53 -8.83
C GLY A 914 -6.44 0.18 -7.54
N PHE A 915 -7.75 0.34 -7.32
CA PHE A 915 -8.27 1.10 -6.17
C PHE A 915 -7.74 0.51 -4.84
N HIS A 916 -7.74 -0.82 -4.71
CA HIS A 916 -7.20 -1.57 -3.57
C HIS A 916 -6.05 -2.54 -3.94
N SER A 917 -5.33 -2.27 -5.04
CA SER A 917 -4.20 -3.08 -5.51
C SER A 917 -3.04 -2.21 -6.02
N GLY A 918 -1.90 -2.82 -6.32
CA GLY A 918 -0.68 -2.20 -6.84
C GLY A 918 0.20 -1.65 -5.74
N THR A 919 0.46 -2.42 -4.69
CA THR A 919 1.31 -2.00 -3.56
C THR A 919 2.69 -1.59 -4.03
N ILE A 920 3.32 -2.38 -4.91
CA ILE A 920 4.65 -2.08 -5.45
C ILE A 920 4.63 -0.79 -6.31
N PRO A 921 3.78 -0.66 -7.35
CA PRO A 921 3.68 0.58 -8.12
C PRO A 921 3.36 1.82 -7.26
N LYS A 922 2.48 1.68 -6.25
CA LYS A 922 2.12 2.78 -5.33
C LYS A 922 3.29 3.19 -4.44
N LEU A 923 4.07 2.23 -3.94
CA LEU A 923 5.28 2.51 -3.15
C LEU A 923 6.33 3.22 -3.98
N TYR A 924 6.57 2.79 -5.23
CA TYR A 924 7.45 3.49 -6.17
C TYR A 924 6.92 4.89 -6.51
N SER A 925 5.61 5.07 -6.73
CA SER A 925 5.03 6.41 -6.92
C SER A 925 5.24 7.32 -5.70
N ARG A 926 5.09 6.78 -4.48
CA ARG A 926 5.37 7.52 -3.23
C ARG A 926 6.85 7.83 -3.07
N LEU A 927 7.74 6.91 -3.48
CA LEU A 927 9.20 7.13 -3.52
C LEU A 927 9.57 8.26 -4.49
N ARG A 928 9.05 8.26 -5.73
CA ARG A 928 9.25 9.36 -6.70
C ARG A 928 8.71 10.69 -6.21
N ARG A 929 7.59 10.70 -5.48
CA ARG A 929 7.08 11.92 -4.83
C ARG A 929 7.99 12.36 -3.68
N ALA A 930 8.57 11.42 -2.94
CA ALA A 930 9.52 11.72 -1.88
C ALA A 930 10.79 12.38 -2.44
N GLU A 931 11.37 11.86 -3.53
CA GLU A 931 12.56 12.45 -4.18
C GLU A 931 12.36 13.90 -4.65
N ARG A 932 11.12 14.26 -4.99
CA ARG A 932 10.73 15.62 -5.40
C ARG A 932 10.43 16.57 -4.24
N HIS A 933 10.48 16.10 -2.99
CA HIS A 933 10.14 16.94 -1.84
C HIS A 933 11.12 18.13 -1.72
N PRO A 934 10.65 19.38 -1.56
CA PRO A 934 11.52 20.56 -1.57
C PRO A 934 12.52 20.50 -0.41
N VAL A 935 12.06 20.15 0.80
CA VAL A 935 12.90 20.08 2.01
C VAL A 935 13.74 18.80 2.04
N ALA A 936 15.07 18.94 2.08
CA ALA A 936 16.05 17.85 2.09
C ALA A 936 15.89 16.81 3.23
N VAL A 937 15.64 17.28 4.46
CA VAL A 937 15.48 16.39 5.63
C VAL A 937 14.27 15.48 5.47
N GLU A 938 13.14 16.05 5.03
CA GLU A 938 11.89 15.32 4.84
C GLU A 938 11.97 14.40 3.60
N ARG A 939 12.67 14.83 2.54
CA ARG A 939 13.03 13.99 1.38
C ARG A 939 13.75 12.72 1.84
N ARG A 940 14.83 12.86 2.62
CA ARG A 940 15.62 11.73 3.15
C ARG A 940 14.76 10.82 4.04
N ARG A 941 13.99 11.39 4.96
CA ARG A 941 13.12 10.64 5.87
C ARG A 941 12.09 9.81 5.11
N ARG A 942 11.39 10.41 4.15
CA ARG A 942 10.38 9.72 3.33
C ARG A 942 11.00 8.67 2.41
N ARG A 943 12.18 8.92 1.84
CA ARG A 943 12.94 7.94 1.05
C ARG A 943 13.26 6.69 1.85
N ILE A 944 13.84 6.85 3.04
CA ILE A 944 14.15 5.72 3.95
C ILE A 944 12.86 4.97 4.30
N LEU A 945 11.79 5.69 4.62
CA LEU A 945 10.49 5.10 4.94
C LEU A 945 9.95 4.24 3.79
N TYR A 946 9.92 4.75 2.55
CA TYR A 946 9.35 4.00 1.43
C TYR A 946 10.26 2.87 0.93
N ARG A 947 11.60 3.03 0.97
CA ARG A 947 12.53 1.92 0.71
C ARG A 947 12.40 0.81 1.76
N SER A 948 12.27 1.15 3.04
CA SER A 948 11.99 0.17 4.10
C SER A 948 10.66 -0.56 3.88
N ARG A 949 9.61 0.13 3.39
CA ARG A 949 8.35 -0.53 3.04
C ARG A 949 8.47 -1.46 1.84
N LEU A 950 9.25 -1.10 0.81
CA LEU A 950 9.55 -2.00 -0.32
C LEU A 950 10.30 -3.24 0.16
N HIS A 951 11.30 -3.07 1.04
CA HIS A 951 12.04 -4.18 1.62
C HIS A 951 11.15 -5.14 2.45
N HIS A 952 10.14 -4.65 3.16
CA HIS A 952 9.18 -5.53 3.84
C HIS A 952 8.28 -6.33 2.87
N VAL A 953 8.01 -5.79 1.68
CA VAL A 953 7.31 -6.53 0.61
C VAL A 953 8.22 -7.60 0.04
N GLU A 954 9.50 -7.27 -0.19
CA GLU A 954 10.55 -8.20 -0.61
C GLU A 954 10.69 -9.37 0.38
N GLU A 955 10.80 -9.08 1.68
CA GLU A 955 10.87 -10.08 2.75
C GLU A 955 9.61 -10.99 2.79
N SER A 956 8.43 -10.40 2.56
CA SER A 956 7.17 -11.17 2.49
C SER A 956 7.12 -12.12 1.29
N LEU A 957 7.68 -11.70 0.14
CA LEU A 957 7.79 -12.52 -1.07
C LEU A 957 8.85 -13.60 -0.92
N HIS A 958 10.00 -13.27 -0.34
CA HIS A 958 11.06 -14.22 0.00
C HIS A 958 10.50 -15.35 0.85
N HIS A 959 9.80 -15.01 1.95
CA HIS A 959 9.12 -16.00 2.80
C HIS A 959 8.07 -16.83 2.06
N PHE A 960 7.32 -16.24 1.13
CA PHE A 960 6.34 -16.98 0.34
C PHE A 960 7.04 -18.05 -0.53
N ILE A 961 8.07 -17.67 -1.28
CA ILE A 961 8.81 -18.59 -2.15
C ILE A 961 9.56 -19.66 -1.34
N GLU A 962 10.24 -19.29 -0.27
CA GLU A 962 10.95 -20.24 0.60
C GLU A 962 10.00 -21.27 1.20
N ARG A 963 8.87 -20.82 1.75
CA ARG A 963 7.97 -21.68 2.54
C ARG A 963 6.99 -22.49 1.70
N GLU A 964 6.64 -22.05 0.50
CA GLU A 964 5.71 -22.78 -0.38
C GLU A 964 6.46 -23.58 -1.45
N PHE A 965 7.44 -22.98 -2.14
CA PHE A 965 8.11 -23.58 -3.28
C PHE A 965 9.39 -24.33 -2.88
N CYS A 966 10.33 -23.67 -2.20
CA CYS A 966 11.60 -24.32 -1.83
C CYS A 966 11.36 -25.45 -0.82
N GLN A 967 10.47 -25.24 0.16
CA GLN A 967 10.10 -26.28 1.11
C GLN A 967 9.40 -27.49 0.46
N LEU A 968 8.62 -27.29 -0.60
CA LEU A 968 8.02 -28.39 -1.36
C LEU A 968 9.07 -29.23 -2.08
N LEU A 969 10.07 -28.59 -2.68
CA LEU A 969 11.20 -29.28 -3.31
C LEU A 969 12.08 -30.00 -2.27
N ARG A 970 12.26 -29.46 -1.06
CA ARG A 970 12.95 -30.16 0.05
C ARG A 970 12.22 -31.43 0.48
N GLU A 971 10.89 -31.47 0.35
CA GLU A 971 10.09 -32.66 0.65
C GLU A 971 10.10 -33.69 -0.47
N SER A 972 10.55 -33.36 -1.69
CA SER A 972 10.61 -34.27 -2.84
C SER A 972 11.60 -35.41 -2.64
N HIS A 973 11.33 -36.56 -3.25
CA HIS A 973 12.29 -37.65 -3.39
C HIS A 973 13.38 -37.32 -4.43
N ALA A 974 13.03 -36.76 -5.59
CA ALA A 974 13.98 -36.44 -6.67
C ALA A 974 15.00 -35.33 -6.32
N PHE A 975 14.64 -34.42 -5.41
CA PHE A 975 15.50 -33.33 -4.94
C PHE A 975 16.14 -33.61 -3.56
N LEU A 976 16.10 -34.87 -3.10
CA LEU A 976 16.68 -35.23 -1.81
C LEU A 976 18.19 -34.95 -1.79
N GLY A 977 18.65 -34.15 -0.82
CA GLY A 977 20.05 -33.72 -0.72
C GLY A 977 20.42 -32.52 -1.61
N THR A 978 19.48 -31.96 -2.37
CA THR A 978 19.67 -30.71 -3.10
C THR A 978 19.14 -29.53 -2.29
N GLU A 979 20.02 -28.62 -1.90
CA GLU A 979 19.61 -27.41 -1.15
C GLU A 979 19.26 -26.29 -2.11
N ILE A 980 17.96 -26.05 -2.30
CA ILE A 980 17.45 -24.89 -3.05
C ILE A 980 17.05 -23.81 -2.06
N SER A 981 17.50 -22.58 -2.31
CA SER A 981 17.11 -21.41 -1.53
C SER A 981 17.03 -20.15 -2.38
N VAL A 982 16.34 -19.14 -1.84
CA VAL A 982 16.25 -17.81 -2.45
C VAL A 982 17.43 -16.96 -1.99
N ASP A 983 18.29 -16.54 -2.93
CA ASP A 983 19.42 -15.63 -2.64
C ASP A 983 18.95 -14.17 -2.59
N LYS A 984 18.40 -13.67 -3.71
CA LYS A 984 17.95 -12.28 -3.86
C LYS A 984 16.59 -12.18 -4.52
N LEU A 985 15.92 -11.07 -4.23
CA LEU A 985 14.67 -10.70 -4.86
C LEU A 985 14.72 -9.23 -5.27
N HIS A 986 14.54 -8.97 -6.56
CA HIS A 986 14.55 -7.63 -7.11
C HIS A 986 13.13 -7.19 -7.44
N LEU A 987 12.66 -6.13 -6.78
CA LEU A 987 11.35 -5.52 -7.02
C LEU A 987 11.48 -4.37 -8.03
N ASN A 988 10.89 -4.51 -9.21
CA ASN A 988 10.73 -3.41 -10.16
C ASN A 988 9.33 -2.79 -10.03
N VAL A 989 8.95 -1.82 -10.87
CA VAL A 989 7.64 -1.18 -10.73
C VAL A 989 6.52 -2.13 -11.19
N ASN A 990 6.74 -2.92 -12.25
CA ASN A 990 5.77 -3.89 -12.81
C ASN A 990 6.26 -5.35 -12.80
N SER A 991 7.48 -5.64 -12.36
CA SER A 991 8.01 -7.01 -12.32
C SER A 991 8.72 -7.35 -11.01
N ILE A 992 8.86 -8.65 -10.75
CA ILE A 992 9.61 -9.22 -9.64
C ILE A 992 10.53 -10.27 -10.20
N ASP A 993 11.83 -10.12 -9.96
CA ASP A 993 12.84 -11.09 -10.35
C ASP A 993 13.36 -11.81 -9.11
N LEU A 994 13.34 -13.14 -9.17
CA LEU A 994 13.67 -14.05 -8.08
C LEU A 994 14.92 -14.86 -8.46
N GLU A 995 15.97 -14.73 -7.65
CA GLU A 995 17.21 -15.50 -7.78
C GLU A 995 17.18 -16.75 -6.89
N LEU A 996 17.21 -17.92 -7.52
CA LEU A 996 17.26 -19.23 -6.87
C LEU A 996 18.61 -19.89 -7.05
N VAL A 997 19.24 -20.26 -5.93
CA VAL A 997 20.53 -20.95 -5.90
C VAL A 997 20.35 -22.42 -5.52
N ALA A 998 21.15 -23.29 -6.13
CA ALA A 998 21.25 -24.70 -5.80
C ALA A 998 22.72 -25.13 -5.75
N PRO A 999 23.47 -24.79 -4.66
CA PRO A 999 24.92 -24.96 -4.60
C PRO A 999 25.40 -26.40 -4.83
N THR A 1000 24.55 -27.39 -4.57
CA THR A 1000 24.84 -28.81 -4.79
C THR A 1000 24.79 -29.23 -6.26
N LEU A 1001 24.16 -28.43 -7.14
CA LEU A 1001 24.03 -28.71 -8.58
C LEU A 1001 24.98 -27.85 -9.42
N SER A 1002 25.01 -26.54 -9.17
CA SER A 1002 25.85 -25.57 -9.89
C SER A 1002 25.91 -24.24 -9.13
N ASP A 1003 26.97 -23.46 -9.36
CA ASP A 1003 27.08 -22.07 -8.92
C ASP A 1003 26.20 -21.11 -9.75
N ASP A 1004 25.65 -21.58 -10.88
CA ASP A 1004 24.78 -20.78 -11.75
C ASP A 1004 23.37 -20.60 -11.16
N VAL A 1005 22.94 -19.35 -11.04
CA VAL A 1005 21.64 -18.94 -10.50
C VAL A 1005 20.52 -19.10 -11.53
N LEU A 1006 19.37 -19.62 -11.09
CA LEU A 1006 18.09 -19.58 -11.82
C LEU A 1006 17.37 -18.26 -11.53
N ILE A 1007 17.00 -17.51 -12.57
CA ILE A 1007 16.21 -16.27 -12.43
C ILE A 1007 14.79 -16.50 -12.94
N LEU A 1008 13.82 -16.47 -12.03
CA LEU A 1008 12.39 -16.51 -12.34
C LEU A 1008 11.79 -15.10 -12.27
N GLY A 1009 11.04 -14.70 -13.29
CA GLY A 1009 10.36 -13.40 -13.37
C GLY A 1009 8.85 -13.54 -13.25
N PHE A 1010 8.22 -12.66 -12.46
CA PHE A 1010 6.78 -12.41 -12.46
C PHE A 1010 6.52 -10.99 -12.96
N GLU A 1011 5.77 -10.83 -14.03
CA GLU A 1011 5.61 -9.58 -14.75
C GLU A 1011 4.14 -9.20 -14.86
N SER A 1012 3.82 -7.93 -14.65
CA SER A 1012 2.52 -7.35 -14.99
C SER A 1012 2.65 -6.67 -16.34
N GLN A 1013 2.18 -7.33 -17.39
CA GLN A 1013 2.15 -6.81 -18.75
C GLN A 1013 0.70 -6.56 -19.16
N ALA A 1014 0.38 -5.30 -19.47
CA ALA A 1014 -1.00 -4.83 -19.61
C ALA A 1014 -1.93 -5.28 -18.45
N GLU A 1015 -2.85 -6.22 -18.71
CA GLU A 1015 -3.83 -6.74 -17.74
C GLU A 1015 -3.46 -8.10 -17.11
N TRP A 1016 -2.37 -8.70 -17.58
CA TRP A 1016 -2.00 -10.10 -17.35
C TRP A 1016 -0.82 -10.23 -16.38
N ILE A 1017 -0.85 -11.27 -15.54
CA ILE A 1017 0.34 -11.70 -14.79
C ILE A 1017 1.05 -12.79 -15.58
N VAL A 1018 2.27 -12.52 -16.00
CA VAL A 1018 3.08 -13.40 -16.84
C VAL A 1018 4.26 -13.95 -16.04
N ALA A 1019 4.50 -15.25 -16.11
CA ALA A 1019 5.70 -15.87 -15.57
C ALA A 1019 6.72 -16.14 -16.68
N THR A 1020 8.01 -16.09 -16.32
CA THR A 1020 9.11 -16.40 -17.24
C THR A 1020 10.37 -16.87 -16.52
N ILE A 1021 11.20 -17.64 -17.20
CA ILE A 1021 12.55 -18.02 -16.81
C ILE A 1021 13.53 -17.12 -17.57
N ARG A 1022 14.04 -16.08 -16.92
CA ARG A 1022 15.02 -15.15 -17.55
C ARG A 1022 16.38 -15.80 -17.74
N LYS A 1023 16.85 -16.55 -16.73
CA LYS A 1023 18.12 -17.28 -16.76
C LYS A 1023 17.87 -18.70 -16.26
N PRO A 1024 18.10 -19.75 -17.08
CA PRO A 1024 17.80 -21.13 -16.68
C PRO A 1024 18.73 -21.66 -15.58
N GLY A 1025 19.96 -21.15 -15.48
CA GLY A 1025 20.90 -21.50 -14.41
C GLY A 1025 21.12 -23.01 -14.23
N TRP A 1026 21.05 -23.48 -12.99
CA TRP A 1026 21.20 -24.89 -12.62
C TRP A 1026 20.14 -25.85 -13.21
N ILE A 1027 19.03 -25.37 -13.80
CA ILE A 1027 18.01 -26.23 -14.44
C ILE A 1027 18.63 -27.10 -15.55
N LEU A 1028 19.70 -26.61 -16.18
CA LEU A 1028 20.42 -27.30 -17.24
C LEU A 1028 20.99 -28.65 -16.77
N GLN A 1029 21.38 -28.74 -15.50
CA GLN A 1029 22.02 -29.92 -14.91
C GLN A 1029 21.04 -30.97 -14.38
N LEU A 1030 19.73 -30.69 -14.45
CA LEU A 1030 18.72 -31.58 -13.91
C LEU A 1030 18.54 -32.85 -14.75
N ASP A 1031 18.39 -33.98 -14.08
CA ASP A 1031 18.00 -35.24 -14.70
C ASP A 1031 16.50 -35.23 -15.11
N PRO A 1032 16.04 -36.18 -15.96
CA PRO A 1032 14.65 -36.19 -16.41
C PRO A 1032 13.62 -36.28 -15.28
N PRO A 1033 13.79 -37.11 -14.22
CA PRO A 1033 12.92 -37.09 -13.05
C PRO A 1033 12.84 -35.73 -12.34
N GLN A 1034 13.98 -35.09 -12.08
CA GLN A 1034 14.04 -33.77 -11.44
C GLN A 1034 13.35 -32.70 -12.28
N ARG A 1035 13.48 -32.76 -13.62
CA ARG A 1035 12.76 -31.84 -14.52
C ARG A 1035 11.25 -31.95 -14.40
N VAL A 1036 10.71 -33.16 -14.36
CA VAL A 1036 9.26 -33.39 -14.19
C VAL A 1036 8.77 -32.86 -12.83
N VAL A 1037 9.56 -33.06 -11.78
CA VAL A 1037 9.25 -32.55 -10.44
C VAL A 1037 9.31 -31.03 -10.40
N LEU A 1038 10.31 -30.42 -11.00
CA LEU A 1038 10.44 -28.96 -11.07
C LEU A 1038 9.31 -28.34 -11.89
N GLU A 1039 8.96 -28.89 -13.05
CA GLU A 1039 7.80 -28.43 -13.86
C GLU A 1039 6.51 -28.46 -13.03
N THR A 1040 6.29 -29.54 -12.29
CA THR A 1040 5.09 -29.68 -11.45
C THR A 1040 5.10 -28.70 -10.28
N ALA A 1041 6.26 -28.48 -9.64
CA ALA A 1041 6.41 -27.49 -8.58
C ALA A 1041 6.19 -26.06 -9.10
N LEU A 1042 6.71 -25.71 -10.28
CA LEU A 1042 6.52 -24.41 -10.91
C LEU A 1042 5.06 -24.18 -11.28
N LEU A 1043 4.36 -25.19 -11.80
CA LEU A 1043 2.90 -25.10 -12.03
C LEU A 1043 2.16 -24.78 -10.72
N GLY A 1044 2.52 -25.44 -9.62
CA GLY A 1044 1.99 -25.13 -8.29
C GLY A 1044 2.24 -23.67 -7.88
N LEU A 1045 3.48 -23.21 -8.03
CA LEU A 1045 3.89 -21.84 -7.71
C LEU A 1045 3.13 -20.80 -8.58
N TYR A 1046 2.95 -21.08 -9.87
CA TYR A 1046 2.21 -20.22 -10.79
C TYR A 1046 0.74 -20.11 -10.40
N LYS A 1047 0.11 -21.23 -10.02
CA LYS A 1047 -1.26 -21.25 -9.50
C LYS A 1047 -1.41 -20.48 -8.19
N GLN A 1048 -0.49 -20.69 -7.25
CA GLN A 1048 -0.48 -19.98 -5.98
C GLN A 1048 -0.17 -18.48 -6.14
N SER A 1049 0.58 -18.10 -7.18
CA SER A 1049 0.83 -16.70 -7.52
C SER A 1049 -0.32 -16.08 -8.32
N GLY A 1050 -1.17 -16.88 -8.96
CA GLY A 1050 -2.24 -16.38 -9.83
C GLY A 1050 -1.71 -15.87 -11.17
N VAL A 1051 -0.74 -16.58 -11.73
CA VAL A 1051 -0.21 -16.36 -13.08
C VAL A 1051 -1.28 -16.70 -14.12
N ASP A 1052 -1.44 -15.81 -15.10
CA ASP A 1052 -2.37 -15.98 -16.21
C ASP A 1052 -1.70 -16.67 -17.41
N LEU A 1053 -0.46 -16.26 -17.73
CA LEU A 1053 0.31 -16.68 -18.90
C LEU A 1053 1.75 -17.09 -18.53
N ASP A 1054 2.32 -18.03 -19.29
CA ASP A 1054 3.72 -18.47 -19.16
C ASP A 1054 4.45 -18.23 -20.48
N ARG A 1055 5.60 -17.53 -20.47
CA ARG A 1055 6.31 -17.17 -21.71
C ARG A 1055 6.85 -18.39 -22.44
N GLU A 1056 7.34 -19.37 -21.70
CA GLU A 1056 7.92 -20.60 -22.23
C GLU A 1056 6.85 -21.42 -22.95
N GLN A 1057 5.62 -21.42 -22.42
CA GLN A 1057 4.44 -21.98 -23.07
C GLN A 1057 4.04 -21.22 -24.34
N ILE A 1058 4.01 -19.87 -24.31
CA ILE A 1058 3.73 -19.05 -25.50
C ILE A 1058 4.72 -19.38 -26.62
N LEU A 1059 6.02 -19.34 -26.32
CA LEU A 1059 7.08 -19.58 -27.30
C LEU A 1059 6.97 -20.95 -27.97
N LYS A 1060 6.44 -21.97 -27.28
CA LYS A 1060 6.25 -23.32 -27.84
C LYS A 1060 5.04 -23.44 -28.77
N LEU A 1061 4.02 -22.63 -28.54
CA LEU A 1061 2.83 -22.58 -29.39
C LEU A 1061 3.09 -21.79 -30.67
N LEU A 1062 4.07 -20.89 -30.64
CA LEU A 1062 4.48 -20.12 -31.80
C LEU A 1062 5.40 -20.93 -32.74
N PRO A 1063 5.35 -20.66 -34.07
CA PRO A 1063 6.31 -21.23 -35.02
C PRO A 1063 7.76 -20.93 -34.62
N GLN A 1064 8.70 -21.82 -34.96
CA GLN A 1064 10.13 -21.65 -34.64
C GLN A 1064 10.95 -21.29 -35.89
N PRO A 1065 11.83 -20.26 -35.85
CA PRO A 1065 12.07 -19.34 -34.72
C PRO A 1065 10.85 -18.44 -34.43
N ALA A 1066 10.59 -18.17 -33.15
CA ALA A 1066 9.46 -17.36 -32.74
C ALA A 1066 9.59 -15.92 -33.28
N PRO A 1067 8.53 -15.35 -33.88
CA PRO A 1067 8.54 -13.93 -34.26
C PRO A 1067 8.54 -13.04 -33.00
N PRO A 1068 8.97 -11.77 -33.12
CA PRO A 1068 8.73 -10.77 -32.09
C PRO A 1068 7.26 -10.73 -31.69
N TYR A 1069 7.00 -10.61 -30.39
CA TYR A 1069 5.66 -10.61 -29.84
C TYR A 1069 5.54 -9.72 -28.61
N ASP A 1070 4.31 -9.30 -28.32
CA ASP A 1070 3.93 -8.48 -27.17
C ASP A 1070 2.61 -8.98 -26.59
N ILE A 1071 2.39 -8.74 -25.30
CA ILE A 1071 1.15 -9.08 -24.62
C ILE A 1071 0.47 -7.75 -24.25
N ASP A 1072 -0.64 -7.45 -24.91
CA ASP A 1072 -1.37 -6.18 -24.74
C ASP A 1072 -2.72 -6.39 -24.03
N GLU A 1073 -3.53 -5.32 -23.96
CA GLU A 1073 -4.85 -5.35 -23.32
C GLU A 1073 -5.85 -6.30 -24.04
N ILE A 1074 -5.61 -6.60 -25.32
CA ILE A 1074 -6.49 -7.41 -26.16
C ILE A 1074 -6.05 -8.88 -26.16
N GLY A 1075 -4.74 -9.14 -26.02
CA GLY A 1075 -4.19 -10.47 -25.91
C GLY A 1075 -2.73 -10.54 -26.36
N LEU A 1076 -2.46 -11.35 -27.39
CA LEU A 1076 -1.10 -11.58 -27.91
C LEU A 1076 -0.96 -10.96 -29.31
N THR A 1077 0.00 -10.05 -29.46
CA THR A 1077 0.34 -9.39 -30.72
C THR A 1077 1.68 -9.91 -31.25
N LEU A 1078 1.75 -10.24 -32.54
CA LEU A 1078 2.91 -10.85 -33.20
C LEU A 1078 3.30 -10.07 -34.45
N TRP A 1079 4.59 -10.03 -34.78
CA TRP A 1079 5.11 -9.43 -36.02
C TRP A 1079 5.79 -10.48 -36.90
N PRO A 1080 5.07 -11.10 -37.85
CA PRO A 1080 5.58 -12.24 -38.63
C PRO A 1080 6.84 -11.94 -39.44
N ASN A 1081 6.97 -10.71 -39.94
CA ASN A 1081 8.03 -10.29 -40.84
C ASN A 1081 9.23 -9.64 -40.13
N GLN A 1082 9.19 -9.51 -38.80
CA GLN A 1082 10.21 -8.84 -37.97
C GLN A 1082 10.46 -7.35 -38.29
N ASP A 1083 9.79 -6.78 -39.30
CA ASP A 1083 9.90 -5.38 -39.72
C ASP A 1083 8.94 -4.43 -38.99
N PHE A 1084 8.13 -4.98 -38.07
CA PHE A 1084 7.10 -4.30 -37.28
C PHE A 1084 6.04 -3.53 -38.09
N ARG A 1085 5.88 -3.81 -39.40
CA ARG A 1085 4.90 -3.13 -40.26
C ARG A 1085 3.51 -3.75 -40.20
N GLU A 1086 3.45 -5.07 -40.15
CA GLU A 1086 2.22 -5.85 -40.10
C GLU A 1086 2.16 -6.67 -38.81
N SER A 1087 1.03 -6.59 -38.11
CA SER A 1087 0.80 -7.31 -36.85
C SER A 1087 -0.34 -8.31 -36.96
N LEU A 1088 -0.17 -9.46 -36.31
CA LEU A 1088 -1.21 -10.45 -36.06
C LEU A 1088 -1.62 -10.39 -34.59
N HIS A 1089 -2.92 -10.41 -34.32
CA HIS A 1089 -3.49 -10.33 -32.99
C HIS A 1089 -4.29 -11.60 -32.68
N TYR A 1090 -3.97 -12.23 -31.56
CA TYR A 1090 -4.80 -13.23 -30.89
C TYR A 1090 -5.58 -12.53 -29.79
N GLU A 1091 -6.87 -12.33 -30.01
CA GLU A 1091 -7.80 -11.76 -29.03
C GLU A 1091 -8.09 -12.82 -27.95
N ILE A 1092 -7.58 -12.60 -26.74
CA ILE A 1092 -7.76 -13.51 -25.61
C ILE A 1092 -9.07 -13.13 -24.91
N ASP A 1093 -10.14 -13.87 -25.21
CA ASP A 1093 -11.46 -13.71 -24.61
C ASP A 1093 -11.96 -15.02 -23.96
N ASP A 1094 -13.24 -15.08 -23.58
CA ASP A 1094 -13.84 -16.26 -22.93
C ASP A 1094 -14.05 -17.45 -23.91
N ARG A 1095 -13.54 -17.40 -25.15
CA ARG A 1095 -13.66 -18.50 -26.12
C ARG A 1095 -12.73 -19.65 -25.78
N LYS A 1096 -13.08 -20.82 -26.30
CA LYS A 1096 -12.27 -22.05 -26.19
C LYS A 1096 -11.05 -22.03 -27.12
N GLU A 1097 -11.07 -21.20 -28.15
CA GLU A 1097 -10.06 -21.18 -29.20
C GLU A 1097 -9.90 -19.74 -29.72
N PHE A 1098 -8.64 -19.32 -29.87
CA PHE A 1098 -8.23 -18.00 -30.32
C PHE A 1098 -7.69 -18.09 -31.74
N SER A 1099 -8.35 -17.40 -32.67
CA SER A 1099 -7.90 -17.33 -34.07
C SER A 1099 -7.19 -16.01 -34.36
N PRO A 1100 -6.03 -16.04 -35.06
CA PRO A 1100 -5.27 -14.84 -35.36
C PRO A 1100 -5.98 -13.92 -36.36
N ARG A 1101 -5.85 -12.62 -36.16
CA ARG A 1101 -6.38 -11.56 -37.06
C ARG A 1101 -5.29 -10.55 -37.43
N PRO A 1102 -5.26 -10.03 -38.67
CA PRO A 1102 -6.19 -10.29 -39.77
C PRO A 1102 -6.00 -11.67 -40.43
N VAL A 1103 -7.12 -12.34 -40.77
CA VAL A 1103 -7.16 -13.73 -41.29
C VAL A 1103 -6.33 -13.94 -42.57
N PRO A 1104 -6.31 -13.00 -43.57
CA PRO A 1104 -5.49 -13.17 -44.76
C PRO A 1104 -4.00 -13.32 -44.44
N LEU A 1105 -3.48 -12.47 -43.55
CA LEU A 1105 -2.08 -12.49 -43.13
C LEU A 1105 -1.75 -13.78 -42.36
N ALA A 1106 -2.65 -14.21 -41.48
CA ALA A 1106 -2.48 -15.45 -40.72
C ALA A 1106 -2.42 -16.69 -41.64
N LYS A 1107 -3.23 -16.74 -42.70
CA LYS A 1107 -3.19 -17.82 -43.69
C LYS A 1107 -1.88 -17.83 -44.49
N THR A 1108 -1.40 -16.65 -44.90
CA THR A 1108 -0.13 -16.51 -45.63
C THR A 1108 1.04 -17.09 -44.83
N HIS A 1109 1.10 -16.79 -43.54
CA HIS A 1109 2.17 -17.27 -42.66
C HIS A 1109 1.84 -18.57 -41.92
N LYS A 1110 0.70 -19.21 -42.22
CA LYS A 1110 0.24 -20.50 -41.64
C LYS A 1110 0.18 -20.51 -40.11
N TYR A 1111 -0.25 -19.42 -39.48
CA TYR A 1111 -0.44 -19.39 -38.02
C TYR A 1111 -1.69 -20.18 -37.60
N PRO A 1112 -1.57 -21.14 -36.66
CA PRO A 1112 -2.70 -21.93 -36.21
C PRO A 1112 -3.59 -21.14 -35.24
N SER A 1113 -4.83 -21.58 -35.11
CA SER A 1113 -5.65 -21.22 -33.94
C SER A 1113 -5.08 -21.88 -32.69
N ILE A 1114 -5.20 -21.20 -31.55
CA ILE A 1114 -4.66 -21.65 -30.26
C ILE A 1114 -5.82 -21.98 -29.32
N GLU A 1115 -5.85 -23.19 -28.77
CA GLU A 1115 -6.81 -23.55 -27.73
C GLU A 1115 -6.52 -22.77 -26.44
N ALA A 1116 -7.56 -22.21 -25.81
CA ALA A 1116 -7.42 -21.41 -24.60
C ALA A 1116 -6.76 -22.18 -23.45
N ASP A 1117 -7.12 -23.46 -23.29
CA ASP A 1117 -6.59 -24.35 -22.25
C ASP A 1117 -5.10 -24.71 -22.48
N LYS A 1118 -4.54 -24.43 -23.67
CA LYS A 1118 -3.12 -24.60 -23.99
C LYS A 1118 -2.31 -23.33 -23.82
N LEU A 1119 -2.94 -22.16 -23.77
CA LEU A 1119 -2.28 -20.85 -23.63
C LEU A 1119 -2.38 -20.32 -22.20
N LEU A 1120 -3.58 -20.38 -21.61
CA LEU A 1120 -3.89 -19.75 -20.33
C LEU A 1120 -3.63 -20.73 -19.19
N VAL A 1121 -2.55 -20.48 -18.44
CA VAL A 1121 -2.26 -21.22 -17.21
C VAL A 1121 -3.44 -21.09 -16.26
N SER A 1122 -4.07 -19.91 -16.16
CA SER A 1122 -5.26 -19.68 -15.31
C SER A 1122 -6.43 -20.64 -15.61
N HIS A 1123 -6.60 -21.09 -16.86
CA HIS A 1123 -7.68 -21.96 -17.30
C HIS A 1123 -7.43 -23.46 -17.06
N MET A 1124 -6.25 -23.86 -16.58
CA MET A 1124 -5.91 -25.26 -16.29
C MET A 1124 -6.19 -25.59 -14.80
N PRO A 1125 -7.41 -26.01 -14.39
CA PRO A 1125 -7.69 -26.23 -12.96
C PRO A 1125 -6.90 -27.42 -12.42
N VAL A 1126 -6.07 -27.16 -11.40
CA VAL A 1126 -5.40 -28.21 -10.63
C VAL A 1126 -6.28 -28.55 -9.44
N LEU A 1127 -6.83 -29.77 -9.43
CA LEU A 1127 -7.60 -30.28 -8.29
C LEU A 1127 -6.67 -30.56 -7.11
N TRP A 1128 -7.08 -30.16 -5.92
CA TRP A 1128 -6.33 -30.37 -4.68
C TRP A 1128 -6.05 -31.86 -4.43
N GLU A 1129 -7.02 -32.74 -4.69
CA GLU A 1129 -6.86 -34.19 -4.51
C GLU A 1129 -5.81 -34.77 -5.46
N THR A 1130 -5.84 -34.39 -6.74
CA THR A 1130 -4.83 -34.81 -7.72
C THR A 1130 -3.44 -34.28 -7.35
N TRP A 1131 -3.35 -33.03 -6.88
CA TRP A 1131 -2.10 -32.44 -6.38
C TRP A 1131 -1.51 -33.23 -5.22
N VAL A 1132 -2.33 -33.58 -4.22
CA VAL A 1132 -1.92 -34.40 -3.07
C VAL A 1132 -1.46 -35.79 -3.51
N ASN A 1133 -2.25 -36.46 -4.35
CA ASN A 1133 -1.94 -37.80 -4.83
C ASN A 1133 -0.63 -37.84 -5.64
N TRP A 1134 -0.39 -36.80 -6.44
CA TRP A 1134 0.84 -36.67 -7.23
C TRP A 1134 2.07 -36.57 -6.33
N TRP A 1135 2.09 -35.63 -5.38
CA TRP A 1135 3.23 -35.44 -4.49
C TRP A 1135 3.44 -36.61 -3.54
N GLN A 1136 2.37 -37.27 -3.11
CA GLN A 1136 2.49 -38.47 -2.28
C GLN A 1136 3.08 -39.65 -3.07
N ALA A 1137 2.68 -39.82 -4.34
CA ALA A 1137 3.27 -40.84 -5.21
C ALA A 1137 4.76 -40.56 -5.48
N GLU A 1138 5.13 -39.30 -5.74
CA GLU A 1138 6.52 -38.87 -5.93
C GLU A 1138 7.38 -39.18 -4.70
N LYS A 1139 6.91 -38.83 -3.50
CA LYS A 1139 7.63 -39.06 -2.25
C LYS A 1139 7.84 -40.53 -1.94
N GLU A 1140 6.88 -41.38 -2.31
CA GLU A 1140 6.91 -42.83 -2.11
C GLU A 1140 7.62 -43.58 -3.25
N GLY A 1141 8.10 -42.88 -4.28
CA GLY A 1141 8.72 -43.50 -5.47
C GLY A 1141 7.74 -44.34 -6.31
N ARG A 1142 6.44 -44.07 -6.20
CA ARG A 1142 5.38 -44.74 -6.99
C ARG A 1142 5.23 -44.08 -8.37
N PRO A 1143 4.63 -44.78 -9.35
CA PRO A 1143 4.29 -44.17 -10.64
C PRO A 1143 3.45 -42.90 -10.46
N LEU A 1144 3.88 -41.82 -11.12
CA LEU A 1144 3.25 -40.51 -11.00
C LEU A 1144 1.87 -40.51 -11.68
N PRO A 1145 0.78 -40.21 -10.95
CA PRO A 1145 -0.54 -40.08 -11.58
C PRO A 1145 -0.58 -38.86 -12.51
N PRO A 1146 -1.45 -38.84 -13.54
CA PRO A 1146 -1.60 -37.66 -14.37
C PRO A 1146 -2.19 -36.50 -13.55
N LEU A 1147 -1.46 -35.37 -13.49
CA LEU A 1147 -1.95 -34.16 -12.81
C LEU A 1147 -2.99 -33.42 -13.65
N LEU A 1148 -2.75 -33.36 -14.96
CA LEU A 1148 -3.60 -32.77 -15.99
C LEU A 1148 -3.65 -33.73 -17.19
N ARG A 1149 -4.59 -33.52 -18.12
CA ARG A 1149 -4.64 -34.29 -19.39
C ARG A 1149 -3.35 -34.10 -20.20
N GLU A 1150 -2.85 -32.87 -20.23
CA GLU A 1150 -1.53 -32.50 -20.74
C GLU A 1150 -0.92 -31.51 -19.73
N LEU A 1151 0.31 -31.76 -19.27
CA LEU A 1151 1.03 -30.80 -18.43
C LEU A 1151 1.49 -29.62 -19.29
N PRO A 1152 1.32 -28.37 -18.84
CA PRO A 1152 1.97 -27.24 -19.48
C PRO A 1152 3.48 -27.49 -19.41
N ARG A 1153 4.15 -27.39 -20.57
CA ARG A 1153 5.60 -27.52 -20.60
C ARG A 1153 6.18 -26.18 -20.17
N ILE A 1154 6.51 -26.05 -18.89
CA ILE A 1154 6.98 -24.79 -18.28
C ILE A 1154 8.50 -24.64 -18.45
N LEU A 1155 9.27 -25.73 -18.50
CA LEU A 1155 10.71 -25.64 -18.72
C LEU A 1155 11.05 -25.51 -20.21
N PRO A 1156 12.09 -24.75 -20.60
CA PRO A 1156 12.49 -24.63 -22.01
C PRO A 1156 12.84 -25.99 -22.64
N ILE A 1157 12.37 -26.26 -23.87
CA ILE A 1157 12.58 -27.54 -24.61
C ILE A 1157 13.95 -27.61 -25.28
N SER A 1158 14.46 -26.46 -25.71
CA SER A 1158 15.71 -26.29 -26.45
C SER A 1158 16.10 -24.82 -26.34
N PHE A 1159 17.35 -24.55 -26.00
CA PHE A 1159 17.85 -23.19 -25.83
C PHE A 1159 17.95 -22.55 -27.22
N PRO A 1160 17.15 -21.53 -27.57
CA PRO A 1160 17.74 -20.49 -28.40
C PRO A 1160 19.01 -20.05 -27.67
N ASN A 1161 20.09 -19.82 -28.42
CA ASN A 1161 21.23 -19.05 -27.91
C ASN A 1161 20.62 -17.93 -27.04
N PRO A 1162 21.05 -17.72 -25.77
CA PRO A 1162 20.57 -16.57 -25.02
C PRO A 1162 20.60 -15.41 -25.99
N ASP A 1163 19.46 -14.72 -26.15
CA ASP A 1163 19.43 -13.47 -26.89
C ASP A 1163 20.71 -12.73 -26.47
N PRO A 1164 21.70 -12.58 -27.38
CA PRO A 1164 23.04 -12.27 -26.99
C PRO A 1164 23.05 -10.78 -26.73
N ARG A 1165 22.46 -10.38 -25.61
CA ARG A 1165 22.80 -9.11 -25.02
C ARG A 1165 24.11 -9.32 -24.27
N PRO A 1166 25.18 -8.60 -24.64
CA PRO A 1166 26.42 -8.57 -23.87
C PRO A 1166 26.21 -8.05 -22.46
#